data_AF-A0A936B7H5-F1
#
_entry.id   AF-A0A936B7H5-F1
#
_cell.length_a   1.000
_cell.length_b   1.000
_cell.length_c   1.000
_cell.angle_alpha   90.00
_cell.angle_beta   90.00
_cell.angle_gamma   90.00
#
_symmetry.space_group_name_H-M   'P 1'
#
loop_
_entity.id
_entity.type
_entity.pdbx_description
1 polymer ?
#
loop_
_entity_poly.entity_id
_entity_poly.type
_entity_poly.pdbx_seq_one_letter_code
_entity_poly.pdbx_strand_id
1 'polypeptide(L)'
;MVYYFIEADRRHRIQILILAAIFLITFFGVMLPSNAQIVKAQRSGFTWISTENVEDKNYGSGYTMYSAAWPAFKKYPGPNDFQTGLSSSWMTTQRTGNEPNQFYTTIEGGLGWWHDTRFGTKIPKFIMGGVSYNFFAWANGPGAGRSNLLPNGQRDWSTPGGKYGVAQLSNKLLWAPDGLNMAQSLNGEMLGYGYIPLPLTDPIPNTNGTNIRTGNQCWTLFLNSTNFRGPATFFLPTFWTEPALQNPALEGLFLDTRPSEPNVGFGVEHAGSPALISRESNGQTFAKVEKLLFPISDEDNSFILNQISVYSKNALWDEMETWFNGGPAVLPGIKEAGTQAVSFTNNGGAMAAEISESSSNGIKHDIDLNYIDNVQQNTNLMGFKYDLNIVEKDENNFLLPEYFRLDPDNKWRAITKKDVPSSSKLITTEVPRSPRPELTYLTPLESDCHWQDPNGPWNKPGPITGPFTADLGDGTTVTYYWYRFVDQPSIIHANLPEIVRTKLQNSVELLHSSWSHTDEYLTPPSIGKVATLDPAVIVKPPAGLEIGYVPIVTRQEKSKPRVRVFVLAGQSNMEGYGTIDDAENDPGSLHDVIQNDVQGSWSQIGEKDNWTILDNAFLYFERNGETIKSKVTVGQGAYAGLIGPELMFAHQLDEFYEDPILIIKTAWGGKSLAEDFRPPSAAGATGAYYDEMIEIVRDVTGNLANEFPEFTSMDYEISGFGWFQGWNDGASDDFLNEYENNLYYLVNDIRKDLNIPDLPVVISSSGQGGYEQIDDLWVQSMQNIVSLAQKVVGCNDTLYGGKVGFVNTKPFYIHQSSSPEDAIYHFNNNALTFLNIGKSMGDEMILAINDMAFCYEDCSEPVSPGIVSIGNRIWNDLDQDGLQDPDEPGIPGVSLVIWSDSDGDDIPDWQGFGGVRVTDEDGYYSFTGLQPGNYVVFVWSVNNWGPGEPLANFKSTNGFQADANNDVDFDNNGSGNPFTDIMSGIVTLRSDEEPLNDGDPVNCYFDYDASGNNTVDFGFYNPDVSAVSGEIINDDWIQIFPIPVQNIFTIQGKKGVFRIELYDSFGRMLRKIDANESFHTIDISSFPTGLYFVKTIHKTNNFIKMQKIIKNQ
;
A
#
# COMPACT_ATOMS: atom_id res chain seq x y z
N MET A 1 97.80 45.57 -13.79
CA MET A 1 97.45 44.45 -14.70
C MET A 1 96.41 43.56 -14.02
N VAL A 2 95.27 44.15 -13.67
CA VAL A 2 94.18 43.53 -12.90
C VAL A 2 92.91 44.21 -13.40
N TYR A 3 92.12 43.53 -14.23
CA TYR A 3 90.71 43.84 -14.58
C TYR A 3 90.18 42.83 -15.63
N TYR A 4 91.06 42.26 -16.47
CA TYR A 4 90.71 41.30 -17.54
C TYR A 4 90.59 39.82 -17.11
N PHE A 5 90.64 39.53 -15.81
CA PHE A 5 90.65 38.16 -15.28
C PHE A 5 89.43 37.80 -14.39
N ILE A 6 88.37 38.63 -14.41
CA ILE A 6 87.16 38.43 -13.57
C ILE A 6 85.90 38.07 -14.40
N GLU A 7 85.90 38.29 -15.72
CA GLU A 7 84.75 37.93 -16.59
C GLU A 7 84.83 36.55 -17.25
N ALA A 8 85.99 35.88 -17.22
CA ALA A 8 86.17 34.57 -17.84
C ALA A 8 85.49 33.42 -17.05
N ASP A 9 85.71 33.34 -15.74
CA ASP A 9 85.17 32.24 -14.89
C ASP A 9 83.63 32.25 -14.82
N ARG A 10 83.01 33.43 -14.96
CA ARG A 10 81.55 33.56 -14.95
C ARG A 10 80.87 32.85 -16.12
N ARG A 11 81.46 32.86 -17.31
CA ARG A 11 80.87 32.19 -18.49
C ARG A 11 80.96 30.67 -18.41
N HIS A 12 82.04 30.13 -17.85
CA HIS A 12 82.24 28.69 -17.78
C HIS A 12 81.29 28.01 -16.76
N ARG A 13 81.09 28.62 -15.58
CA ARG A 13 80.10 28.14 -14.61
C ARG A 13 78.66 28.21 -15.14
N ILE A 14 78.30 29.25 -15.90
CA ILE A 14 76.98 29.39 -16.51
C ILE A 14 76.74 28.34 -17.60
N GLN A 15 77.73 28.04 -18.46
CA GLN A 15 77.57 26.99 -19.48
C GLN A 15 77.40 25.58 -18.88
N ILE A 16 78.10 25.27 -17.78
CA ILE A 16 77.94 23.97 -17.10
C ILE A 16 76.53 23.84 -16.48
N LEU A 17 76.01 24.91 -15.86
CA LEU A 17 74.63 24.94 -15.33
C LEU A 17 73.56 24.82 -16.43
N ILE A 18 73.76 25.49 -17.57
CA ILE A 18 72.81 25.41 -18.70
C ILE A 18 72.84 24.01 -19.35
N LEU A 19 74.02 23.40 -19.52
CA LEU A 19 74.12 22.04 -20.03
C LEU A 19 73.54 21.00 -19.05
N ALA A 20 73.75 21.16 -17.74
CA ALA A 20 73.11 20.30 -16.73
C ALA A 20 71.57 20.43 -16.76
N ALA A 21 71.03 21.64 -16.89
CA ALA A 21 69.59 21.87 -17.03
C ALA A 21 69.02 21.22 -18.30
N ILE A 22 69.69 21.38 -19.45
CA ILE A 22 69.26 20.79 -20.72
C ILE A 22 69.33 19.25 -20.67
N PHE A 23 70.34 18.66 -20.02
CA PHE A 23 70.46 17.20 -19.93
C PHE A 23 69.44 16.54 -18.97
N LEU A 24 68.96 17.27 -17.94
CA LEU A 24 67.81 16.82 -17.14
C LEU A 24 66.50 16.86 -17.95
N ILE A 25 66.31 17.90 -18.76
CA ILE A 25 65.10 18.09 -19.58
C ILE A 25 64.97 17.03 -20.70
N THR A 26 66.08 16.44 -21.16
CA THR A 26 66.06 15.39 -22.19
C THR A 26 65.81 13.96 -21.69
N PHE A 27 65.62 13.74 -20.38
CA PHE A 27 65.23 12.41 -19.86
C PHE A 27 64.03 12.42 -18.88
N PHE A 28 63.60 13.60 -18.43
CA PHE A 28 62.22 13.79 -17.94
C PHE A 28 61.38 14.50 -18.98
N GLY A 29 61.13 13.79 -20.09
CA GLY A 29 59.92 13.98 -20.87
C GLY A 29 58.72 13.57 -20.02
N VAL A 30 58.30 14.45 -19.11
CA VAL A 30 57.06 14.28 -18.37
C VAL A 30 55.94 14.33 -19.40
N MET A 31 55.45 13.15 -19.78
CA MET A 31 54.08 12.97 -20.24
C MET A 31 53.20 13.53 -19.13
N LEU A 32 52.85 14.81 -19.23
CA LEU A 32 51.67 15.32 -18.56
C LEU A 32 50.55 14.39 -19.01
N PRO A 33 49.87 13.67 -18.11
CA PRO A 33 48.78 12.80 -18.52
C PRO A 33 47.76 13.71 -19.22
N SER A 34 47.57 13.46 -20.52
CA SER A 34 46.54 14.13 -21.31
C SER A 34 45.20 13.68 -20.75
N ASN A 35 44.74 14.43 -19.75
CA ASN A 35 43.47 14.21 -19.07
C ASN A 35 42.39 13.94 -20.12
N ALA A 36 41.68 12.82 -19.96
CA ALA A 36 40.60 12.49 -20.87
C ALA A 36 39.56 13.61 -20.88
N GLN A 37 39.03 13.92 -22.06
CA GLN A 37 38.04 14.97 -22.20
C GLN A 37 36.65 14.38 -21.93
N ILE A 38 36.09 14.72 -20.77
CA ILE A 38 34.66 14.51 -20.51
C ILE A 38 33.84 15.51 -21.33
N VAL A 39 32.78 15.02 -21.97
CA VAL A 39 31.74 15.80 -22.64
C VAL A 39 30.36 15.37 -22.15
N LYS A 40 29.37 16.30 -22.21
CA LYS A 40 27.97 15.98 -21.94
C LYS A 40 27.41 15.08 -23.05
N ALA A 41 26.64 14.10 -22.64
CA ALA A 41 25.94 13.15 -23.49
C ALA A 41 24.52 12.92 -22.95
N GLN A 42 23.72 12.18 -23.71
CA GLN A 42 22.38 11.74 -23.35
C GLN A 42 22.19 10.28 -23.78
N ARG A 43 21.55 9.48 -22.92
CA ARG A 43 20.98 8.17 -23.27
C ARG A 43 19.55 8.38 -23.77
N SER A 44 19.18 7.69 -24.85
CA SER A 44 17.78 7.57 -25.28
C SER A 44 17.47 6.13 -25.65
N GLY A 45 16.20 5.76 -25.73
CA GLY A 45 15.74 4.44 -26.11
C GLY A 45 14.22 4.31 -26.09
N PHE A 46 13.71 3.26 -26.73
CA PHE A 46 12.30 2.96 -26.81
C PHE A 46 12.09 1.44 -26.84
N THR A 47 11.09 0.97 -26.11
CA THR A 47 10.61 -0.41 -26.15
C THR A 47 9.19 -0.43 -26.70
N TRP A 48 8.97 -1.09 -27.83
CA TRP A 48 7.64 -1.42 -28.33
C TRP A 48 7.18 -2.75 -27.74
N ILE A 49 5.98 -2.76 -27.18
CA ILE A 49 5.32 -3.95 -26.66
C ILE A 49 4.33 -4.47 -27.71
N SER A 50 4.43 -5.76 -28.06
CA SER A 50 3.59 -6.41 -29.07
C SER A 50 2.50 -7.28 -28.47
N THR A 51 1.29 -7.13 -29.01
CA THR A 51 0.09 -7.91 -28.68
C THR A 51 -0.46 -8.68 -29.88
N GLU A 52 -1.35 -9.62 -29.62
CA GLU A 52 -2.14 -10.25 -30.67
C GLU A 52 -3.06 -9.22 -31.36
N ASN A 53 -3.43 -9.49 -32.62
CA ASN A 53 -4.27 -8.59 -33.41
C ASN A 53 -5.76 -8.88 -33.19
N VAL A 54 -6.50 -7.87 -32.77
CA VAL A 54 -7.95 -7.84 -32.78
C VAL A 54 -8.43 -7.64 -34.21
N GLU A 55 -9.08 -8.66 -34.78
CA GLU A 55 -9.60 -8.61 -36.16
C GLU A 55 -10.90 -7.79 -36.27
N ASP A 56 -11.77 -7.84 -35.26
CA ASP A 56 -13.04 -7.12 -35.28
C ASP A 56 -12.89 -5.63 -34.91
N LYS A 57 -13.14 -4.76 -35.89
CA LYS A 57 -13.13 -3.30 -35.75
C LYS A 57 -14.28 -2.73 -34.92
N ASN A 58 -15.27 -3.54 -34.49
CA ASN A 58 -16.29 -3.11 -33.54
C ASN A 58 -15.71 -2.81 -32.14
N TYR A 59 -14.55 -3.38 -31.78
CA TYR A 59 -13.85 -3.14 -30.50
C TYR A 59 -13.07 -1.80 -30.47
N GLY A 60 -13.49 -0.82 -31.27
CA GLY A 60 -12.95 0.54 -31.27
C GLY A 60 -13.59 1.49 -30.25
N SER A 61 -14.16 0.96 -29.17
CA SER A 61 -14.80 1.73 -28.09
C SER A 61 -13.92 1.81 -26.84
N GLY A 62 -12.60 1.75 -27.03
CA GLY A 62 -11.61 1.93 -25.97
C GLY A 62 -10.87 0.68 -25.54
N TYR A 63 -10.01 0.86 -24.54
CA TYR A 63 -9.15 -0.15 -23.95
C TYR A 63 -8.84 0.19 -22.49
N THR A 64 -8.42 -0.80 -21.72
CA THR A 64 -7.73 -0.64 -20.43
C THR A 64 -6.50 -1.54 -20.37
N MET A 65 -5.60 -1.24 -19.44
CA MET A 65 -4.46 -2.06 -19.07
C MET A 65 -3.99 -1.71 -17.66
N TYR A 66 -3.15 -2.55 -17.06
CA TYR A 66 -2.42 -2.27 -15.84
C TYR A 66 -0.96 -1.95 -16.16
N SER A 67 -0.44 -0.82 -15.68
CA SER A 67 0.98 -0.43 -15.78
C SER A 67 1.63 -0.44 -14.41
N ALA A 68 2.82 -1.03 -14.31
CA ALA A 68 3.64 -0.86 -13.12
C ALA A 68 4.01 0.63 -12.92
N ALA A 69 4.05 1.06 -11.66
CA ALA A 69 4.57 2.35 -11.22
C ALA A 69 5.81 2.13 -10.36
N TRP A 70 6.95 2.69 -10.75
CA TRP A 70 8.24 2.46 -10.06
C TRP A 70 9.20 3.65 -10.25
N PRO A 71 10.23 3.80 -9.40
CA PRO A 71 11.25 4.83 -9.58
C PRO A 71 12.19 4.44 -10.71
N ALA A 72 12.12 5.06 -11.89
CA ALA A 72 13.08 4.74 -12.97
C ALA A 72 14.53 5.20 -12.66
N PHE A 73 14.71 6.18 -11.76
CA PHE A 73 16.00 6.67 -11.26
C PHE A 73 15.89 6.96 -9.75
N LYS A 74 16.99 6.79 -8.98
CA LYS A 74 16.98 7.05 -7.53
C LYS A 74 16.65 8.51 -7.17
N LYS A 75 16.98 9.48 -8.05
CA LYS A 75 16.51 10.88 -7.98
C LYS A 75 16.21 11.41 -9.38
N TYR A 76 15.17 12.24 -9.51
CA TYR A 76 14.74 12.84 -10.78
C TYR A 76 15.89 13.63 -11.45
N PRO A 77 16.22 13.39 -12.75
CA PRO A 77 17.28 14.12 -13.47
C PRO A 77 17.02 15.63 -13.68
N GLY A 78 15.81 16.11 -13.41
CA GLY A 78 15.36 17.47 -13.73
C GLY A 78 14.86 17.62 -15.18
N PRO A 79 14.23 18.76 -15.52
CA PRO A 79 13.44 18.91 -16.75
C PRO A 79 14.25 19.25 -18.01
N ASN A 80 15.54 19.60 -17.90
CA ASN A 80 16.31 20.11 -19.04
C ASN A 80 16.65 18.99 -20.03
N ASP A 81 16.02 19.05 -21.22
CA ASP A 81 16.23 18.12 -22.34
C ASP A 81 15.97 16.63 -22.00
N PHE A 82 15.11 16.36 -21.02
CA PHE A 82 14.77 15.02 -20.53
C PHE A 82 13.25 14.74 -20.59
N GLN A 83 12.89 13.51 -20.96
CA GLN A 83 11.54 12.94 -20.82
C GLN A 83 11.66 11.41 -20.62
N THR A 84 10.73 10.79 -19.89
CA THR A 84 10.57 9.34 -19.88
C THR A 84 9.10 8.99 -19.65
N GLY A 85 8.60 7.96 -20.33
CA GLY A 85 7.33 7.30 -20.04
C GLY A 85 7.58 5.87 -19.59
N LEU A 86 6.88 5.43 -18.54
CA LEU A 86 6.74 4.01 -18.18
C LEU A 86 5.79 3.33 -19.19
N SER A 87 5.16 2.20 -18.85
CA SER A 87 4.26 1.48 -19.76
C SER A 87 3.08 2.35 -20.19
N SER A 88 3.20 2.86 -21.42
CA SER A 88 2.37 3.88 -22.04
C SER A 88 1.71 3.31 -23.30
N SER A 89 0.74 4.06 -23.85
CA SER A 89 -0.12 3.58 -24.93
C SER A 89 -0.32 4.64 -26.01
N TRP A 90 -0.70 4.22 -27.22
CA TRP A 90 -0.90 5.06 -28.41
C TRP A 90 -2.21 4.69 -29.11
N MET A 91 -3.32 5.22 -28.61
CA MET A 91 -4.66 4.97 -29.15
C MET A 91 -5.00 5.99 -30.25
N THR A 92 -5.05 5.52 -31.50
CA THR A 92 -5.36 6.36 -32.67
C THR A 92 -6.74 6.04 -33.28
N THR A 93 -7.29 6.94 -34.08
CA THR A 93 -8.57 6.76 -34.80
C THR A 93 -8.51 5.69 -35.88
N GLN A 94 -9.62 4.96 -36.10
CA GLN A 94 -9.75 4.08 -37.27
C GLN A 94 -9.49 4.82 -38.59
N ARG A 95 -8.69 4.21 -39.46
CA ARG A 95 -8.24 4.82 -40.73
C ARG A 95 -9.18 4.49 -41.89
N THR A 96 -9.50 5.49 -42.70
CA THR A 96 -10.44 5.38 -43.84
C THR A 96 -9.79 5.52 -45.21
N GLY A 97 -8.52 5.93 -45.27
CA GLY A 97 -7.80 6.22 -46.51
C GLY A 97 -8.10 7.60 -47.10
N ASN A 98 -8.96 8.39 -46.45
CA ASN A 98 -9.28 9.78 -46.82
C ASN A 98 -8.48 10.82 -46.02
N GLU A 99 -7.63 10.38 -45.10
CA GLU A 99 -6.81 11.26 -44.27
C GLU A 99 -5.75 11.98 -45.13
N PRO A 100 -5.39 13.24 -44.81
CA PRO A 100 -4.29 13.92 -45.50
C PRO A 100 -2.95 13.21 -45.26
N ASN A 101 -2.02 13.37 -46.20
CA ASN A 101 -0.63 12.94 -46.03
C ASN A 101 -0.07 13.46 -44.69
N GLN A 102 0.57 12.58 -43.91
CA GLN A 102 1.03 12.87 -42.55
C GLN A 102 -0.11 13.32 -41.62
N PHE A 103 -1.09 12.43 -41.37
CA PHE A 103 -2.13 12.63 -40.36
C PHE A 103 -1.78 11.87 -39.06
N TYR A 104 -1.39 12.63 -38.04
CA TYR A 104 -1.15 12.17 -36.67
C TYR A 104 -2.19 12.78 -35.72
N THR A 105 -2.79 11.91 -34.90
CA THR A 105 -3.64 12.24 -33.76
C THR A 105 -3.74 10.98 -32.89
N THR A 106 -3.71 11.14 -31.58
CA THR A 106 -3.69 10.02 -30.63
C THR A 106 -4.19 10.50 -29.26
N ILE A 107 -4.61 9.57 -28.42
CA ILE A 107 -4.40 9.68 -26.97
C ILE A 107 -3.11 8.91 -26.69
N GLU A 108 -2.15 9.55 -26.03
CA GLU A 108 -0.84 8.98 -25.68
C GLU A 108 -0.42 9.31 -24.24
N GLY A 109 0.76 8.83 -23.84
CA GLY A 109 1.30 9.03 -22.50
C GLY A 109 0.75 8.04 -21.48
N GLY A 110 0.76 8.46 -20.21
CA GLY A 110 0.53 7.63 -19.03
C GLY A 110 1.44 8.07 -17.88
N LEU A 111 1.95 7.11 -17.12
CA LEU A 111 2.97 7.34 -16.09
C LEU A 111 4.31 7.79 -16.72
N GLY A 112 4.88 8.90 -16.27
CA GLY A 112 6.16 9.41 -16.78
C GLY A 112 6.61 10.74 -16.16
N TRP A 113 7.83 11.15 -16.50
CA TRP A 113 8.28 12.54 -16.37
C TRP A 113 8.30 13.12 -17.78
N TRP A 114 7.29 13.90 -18.11
CA TRP A 114 7.05 14.43 -19.45
C TRP A 114 7.70 15.80 -19.63
N HIS A 115 7.92 16.25 -20.87
CA HIS A 115 8.69 17.46 -21.17
C HIS A 115 8.19 18.77 -20.51
N ASP A 116 6.92 18.83 -20.07
CA ASP A 116 6.38 19.97 -19.31
C ASP A 116 6.29 19.77 -17.79
N THR A 117 6.79 18.65 -17.24
CA THR A 117 6.88 18.37 -15.79
C THR A 117 7.84 19.35 -15.10
N ARG A 118 7.33 20.12 -14.13
CA ARG A 118 8.12 21.03 -13.27
C ARG A 118 8.39 20.44 -11.89
N PHE A 119 7.45 19.66 -11.37
CA PHE A 119 7.45 19.20 -9.99
C PHE A 119 7.65 17.68 -9.95
N GLY A 120 8.64 17.19 -10.71
CA GLY A 120 9.01 15.78 -10.77
C GLY A 120 9.69 15.27 -9.50
N THR A 121 9.35 14.03 -9.14
CA THR A 121 9.68 13.35 -7.88
C THR A 121 10.35 11.99 -8.12
N LYS A 122 10.46 11.13 -7.09
CA LYS A 122 10.98 9.75 -7.19
C LYS A 122 10.08 8.86 -8.08
N ILE A 123 8.76 8.92 -7.93
CA ILE A 123 7.81 8.14 -8.72
C ILE A 123 7.18 9.01 -9.83
N PRO A 124 7.23 8.59 -11.10
CA PRO A 124 6.67 9.35 -12.23
C PRO A 124 5.17 9.64 -12.11
N LYS A 125 4.72 10.74 -12.73
CA LYS A 125 3.33 11.24 -12.66
C LYS A 125 2.49 10.74 -13.83
N PHE A 126 1.18 10.63 -13.65
CA PHE A 126 0.27 10.27 -14.74
C PHE A 126 -0.21 11.50 -15.53
N ILE A 127 -0.21 11.41 -16.87
CA ILE A 127 -0.83 12.41 -17.77
C ILE A 127 -1.76 11.75 -18.79
N MET A 128 -2.66 12.55 -19.38
CA MET A 128 -3.60 12.07 -20.40
C MET A 128 -3.12 12.16 -21.86
N GLY A 129 -2.07 12.94 -22.15
CA GLY A 129 -1.42 13.08 -23.46
C GLY A 129 -2.32 13.08 -24.70
N GLY A 130 -3.41 13.84 -24.72
CA GLY A 130 -4.27 13.94 -25.90
C GLY A 130 -3.64 14.85 -26.97
N VAL A 131 -3.41 14.34 -28.18
CA VAL A 131 -2.80 15.09 -29.29
C VAL A 131 -3.75 15.19 -30.48
N SER A 132 -4.21 16.43 -30.75
CA SER A 132 -5.00 16.74 -31.94
C SER A 132 -4.10 16.97 -33.17
N TYR A 133 -4.71 17.08 -34.36
CA TYR A 133 -4.06 17.03 -35.68
C TYR A 133 -2.63 17.62 -35.72
N ASN A 134 -1.64 16.76 -35.85
CA ASN A 134 -0.22 17.11 -35.99
C ASN A 134 0.30 18.11 -34.94
N PHE A 135 -0.08 17.91 -33.67
CA PHE A 135 0.24 18.80 -32.54
C PHE A 135 -0.30 20.25 -32.72
N PHE A 136 -1.41 20.42 -33.45
CA PHE A 136 -2.17 21.67 -33.48
C PHE A 136 -2.51 22.13 -32.06
N ALA A 137 -3.10 21.22 -31.28
CA ALA A 137 -3.31 21.34 -29.84
C ALA A 137 -2.88 20.05 -29.14
N TRP A 138 -2.49 20.15 -27.87
CA TRP A 138 -2.33 18.98 -26.99
C TRP A 138 -2.82 19.30 -25.59
N ALA A 139 -3.29 18.27 -24.87
CA ALA A 139 -3.88 18.40 -23.54
C ALA A 139 -3.47 17.23 -22.63
N ASN A 140 -2.78 17.53 -21.52
CA ASN A 140 -2.22 16.53 -20.61
C ASN A 140 -3.09 16.28 -19.36
N GLY A 141 -4.12 17.11 -19.15
CA GLY A 141 -5.06 17.08 -18.04
C GLY A 141 -5.86 18.40 -17.94
N PRO A 142 -6.77 18.58 -16.97
CA PRO A 142 -7.47 19.84 -16.75
C PRO A 142 -6.51 21.02 -16.61
N GLY A 143 -6.67 22.05 -17.44
CA GLY A 143 -5.78 23.23 -17.44
C GLY A 143 -4.39 23.04 -18.05
N ALA A 144 -3.98 21.80 -18.35
CA ALA A 144 -2.65 21.46 -18.87
C ALA A 144 -2.70 21.24 -20.39
N GLY A 145 -2.01 22.08 -21.16
CA GLY A 145 -2.04 22.04 -22.63
C GLY A 145 -1.06 22.99 -23.30
N ARG A 146 -0.93 22.86 -24.63
CA ARG A 146 0.08 23.52 -25.46
C ARG A 146 0.08 25.05 -25.33
N SER A 147 1.26 25.64 -25.19
CA SER A 147 1.51 27.07 -25.41
C SER A 147 3.00 27.37 -25.51
N ASN A 148 3.31 28.57 -26.00
CA ASN A 148 4.59 29.19 -25.69
C ASN A 148 4.73 29.40 -24.16
N LEU A 149 5.97 29.47 -23.69
CA LEU A 149 6.26 30.04 -22.38
C LEU A 149 6.48 31.56 -22.53
N LEU A 150 5.94 32.31 -21.58
CA LEU A 150 6.20 33.73 -21.42
C LEU A 150 7.66 33.95 -20.95
N PRO A 151 8.24 35.17 -21.08
CA PRO A 151 9.63 35.44 -20.67
C PRO A 151 9.96 35.21 -19.18
N ASN A 152 8.95 35.00 -18.34
CA ASN A 152 9.06 34.63 -16.92
C ASN A 152 8.78 33.13 -16.67
N GLY A 153 8.72 32.30 -17.71
CA GLY A 153 8.46 30.85 -17.62
C GLY A 153 7.00 30.47 -17.39
N GLN A 154 6.06 31.42 -17.34
CA GLN A 154 4.63 31.10 -17.20
C GLN A 154 4.01 30.58 -18.50
N ARG A 155 2.99 29.70 -18.42
CA ARG A 155 2.24 29.23 -19.59
C ARG A 155 1.44 30.38 -20.20
N ASP A 156 1.46 30.54 -21.52
CA ASP A 156 0.61 31.53 -22.20
C ASP A 156 -0.86 31.04 -22.28
N TRP A 157 -1.78 31.86 -21.76
CA TRP A 157 -3.22 31.62 -21.77
C TRP A 157 -3.96 32.39 -22.87
N SER A 158 -3.31 33.32 -23.56
CA SER A 158 -3.88 34.01 -24.73
C SER A 158 -4.00 33.07 -25.95
N THR A 159 -3.12 32.07 -26.02
CA THR A 159 -3.22 30.93 -26.94
C THR A 159 -3.31 29.63 -26.13
N PRO A 160 -4.52 29.14 -25.77
CA PRO A 160 -4.67 28.05 -24.81
C PRO A 160 -4.25 26.68 -25.36
N GLY A 161 -4.35 26.43 -26.67
CA GLY A 161 -3.71 25.29 -27.36
C GLY A 161 -4.05 23.88 -26.84
N GLY A 162 -5.19 23.71 -26.17
CA GLY A 162 -5.61 22.45 -25.55
C GLY A 162 -5.76 22.49 -24.03
N LYS A 163 -5.37 23.56 -23.32
CA LYS A 163 -5.59 23.69 -21.86
C LYS A 163 -7.04 23.54 -21.40
N TYR A 164 -8.00 23.76 -22.31
CA TYR A 164 -9.44 23.58 -22.08
C TYR A 164 -9.99 22.29 -22.68
N GLY A 165 -9.14 21.40 -23.22
CA GLY A 165 -9.54 20.19 -23.93
C GLY A 165 -9.95 19.02 -23.05
N VAL A 166 -9.57 19.05 -21.76
CA VAL A 166 -9.99 18.08 -20.75
C VAL A 166 -10.96 18.73 -19.77
N ALA A 167 -12.02 18.01 -19.42
CA ALA A 167 -12.91 18.32 -18.30
C ALA A 167 -12.63 17.40 -17.11
N GLN A 168 -12.64 17.97 -15.91
CA GLN A 168 -12.67 17.22 -14.66
C GLN A 168 -14.05 16.59 -14.53
N LEU A 169 -14.11 15.28 -14.26
CA LEU A 169 -15.37 14.54 -14.07
C LEU A 169 -15.55 14.12 -12.61
N SER A 170 -14.54 13.56 -11.97
CA SER A 170 -14.65 13.13 -10.58
C SER A 170 -14.78 14.29 -9.60
N ASN A 171 -15.69 14.14 -8.65
CA ASN A 171 -15.84 14.93 -7.43
C ASN A 171 -14.89 14.49 -6.29
N LYS A 172 -14.10 13.42 -6.44
CA LYS A 172 -13.23 12.88 -5.38
C LYS A 172 -11.74 13.07 -5.62
N LEU A 173 -11.34 13.55 -6.80
CA LEU A 173 -9.96 13.57 -7.25
C LEU A 173 -9.50 15.00 -7.61
N LEU A 174 -8.35 15.43 -7.08
CA LEU A 174 -7.65 16.63 -7.54
C LEU A 174 -6.70 16.27 -8.69
N TRP A 175 -6.80 16.98 -9.81
CA TRP A 175 -5.82 16.89 -10.89
C TRP A 175 -4.96 18.16 -10.95
N ALA A 176 -3.65 18.01 -10.72
CA ALA A 176 -2.72 19.14 -10.76
C ALA A 176 -2.24 19.44 -12.20
N PRO A 177 -1.98 20.70 -12.59
CA PRO A 177 -1.53 21.05 -13.95
C PRO A 177 -0.17 20.46 -14.37
N ASP A 178 0.56 19.84 -13.46
CA ASP A 178 1.83 19.11 -13.70
C ASP A 178 1.64 17.61 -14.02
N GLY A 179 0.41 17.10 -13.89
CA GLY A 179 0.10 15.67 -13.89
C GLY A 179 -0.60 15.23 -12.59
N LEU A 180 -1.21 14.05 -12.61
CA LEU A 180 -1.75 13.39 -11.43
C LEU A 180 -0.60 12.71 -10.66
N ASN A 181 -0.53 12.96 -9.35
CA ASN A 181 0.52 12.41 -8.50
C ASN A 181 0.21 10.97 -8.06
N MET A 182 1.28 10.18 -7.96
CA MET A 182 1.27 8.82 -7.42
C MET A 182 1.83 8.81 -5.99
N ALA A 183 1.50 7.79 -5.19
CA ALA A 183 2.24 7.52 -3.96
C ALA A 183 3.74 7.40 -4.24
N GLN A 184 4.59 7.95 -3.36
CA GLN A 184 6.04 8.02 -3.59
C GLN A 184 6.82 6.79 -3.11
N SER A 185 6.11 5.83 -2.51
CA SER A 185 6.64 4.56 -2.01
C SER A 185 6.55 3.40 -3.03
N LEU A 186 5.83 3.59 -4.15
CA LEU A 186 5.59 2.56 -5.16
C LEU A 186 6.88 2.00 -5.78
N ASN A 187 6.93 0.69 -5.97
CA ASN A 187 8.05 -0.04 -6.56
C ASN A 187 7.57 -1.29 -7.33
N GLY A 188 6.67 -1.10 -8.30
CA GLY A 188 6.21 -2.13 -9.23
C GLY A 188 4.70 -2.41 -9.20
N GLU A 189 3.97 -1.79 -8.28
CA GLU A 189 2.51 -1.94 -8.17
C GLU A 189 1.79 -1.37 -9.40
N MET A 190 0.65 -1.97 -9.71
CA MET A 190 -0.04 -1.87 -10.98
C MET A 190 -1.15 -0.81 -10.91
N LEU A 191 -0.95 0.33 -11.58
CA LEU A 191 -2.00 1.30 -11.85
C LEU A 191 -2.87 0.80 -13.01
N GLY A 192 -4.13 0.50 -12.74
CA GLY A 192 -5.11 0.24 -13.79
C GLY A 192 -5.53 1.55 -14.45
N TYR A 193 -5.45 1.64 -15.77
CA TYR A 193 -6.01 2.77 -16.50
C TYR A 193 -6.47 2.43 -17.90
N GLY A 194 -7.35 3.27 -18.45
CA GLY A 194 -7.85 3.11 -19.81
C GLY A 194 -8.72 4.28 -20.27
N TYR A 195 -9.00 4.32 -21.57
CA TYR A 195 -9.87 5.34 -22.16
C TYR A 195 -11.09 4.69 -22.79
N ILE A 196 -12.26 5.01 -22.26
CA ILE A 196 -13.56 4.51 -22.71
C ILE A 196 -14.44 5.73 -23.05
N PRO A 197 -15.07 5.82 -24.22
CA PRO A 197 -15.90 6.95 -24.57
C PRO A 197 -17.24 6.86 -23.83
N LEU A 198 -17.66 7.94 -23.20
CA LEU A 198 -18.98 8.06 -22.58
C LEU A 198 -19.91 8.98 -23.38
N PRO A 199 -21.23 8.70 -23.43
CA PRO A 199 -22.23 9.51 -24.14
C PRO A 199 -22.66 10.76 -23.34
N LEU A 200 -21.70 11.50 -22.78
CA LEU A 200 -21.95 12.66 -21.89
C LEU A 200 -22.51 13.89 -22.62
N THR A 201 -22.42 13.94 -23.96
CA THR A 201 -22.92 15.05 -24.78
C THR A 201 -23.72 14.54 -25.97
N ASP A 202 -24.51 15.43 -26.58
CA ASP A 202 -25.17 15.19 -27.87
C ASP A 202 -24.36 15.83 -29.02
N PRO A 203 -24.29 15.23 -30.23
CA PRO A 203 -23.50 15.76 -31.34
C PRO A 203 -23.90 17.19 -31.74
N ILE A 204 -22.93 18.08 -31.88
CA ILE A 204 -23.16 19.52 -32.10
C ILE A 204 -23.18 19.81 -33.61
N PRO A 205 -24.29 20.29 -34.21
CA PRO A 205 -24.36 20.49 -35.67
C PRO A 205 -23.58 21.69 -36.22
N ASN A 206 -23.24 22.67 -35.37
CA ASN A 206 -22.52 23.88 -35.76
C ASN A 206 -21.56 24.32 -34.63
N THR A 207 -20.29 23.95 -34.71
CA THR A 207 -19.29 24.30 -33.69
C THR A 207 -18.79 25.73 -33.88
N ASN A 208 -18.84 26.53 -32.79
CA ASN A 208 -18.49 27.96 -32.77
C ASN A 208 -19.14 28.78 -33.91
N GLY A 209 -20.41 28.51 -34.21
CA GLY A 209 -21.18 29.24 -35.23
C GLY A 209 -20.78 28.93 -36.68
N THR A 210 -19.86 27.98 -36.90
CA THR A 210 -19.47 27.48 -38.22
C THR A 210 -20.21 26.18 -38.51
N ASN A 211 -20.57 25.94 -39.77
CA ASN A 211 -21.14 24.66 -40.22
C ASN A 211 -20.03 23.59 -40.31
N ILE A 212 -19.54 23.18 -39.14
CA ILE A 212 -18.70 22.02 -38.89
C ILE A 212 -19.35 21.27 -37.73
N ARG A 213 -19.52 19.97 -37.87
CA ARG A 213 -20.10 19.10 -36.84
C ARG A 213 -19.03 18.60 -35.88
N THR A 214 -19.27 18.77 -34.59
CA THR A 214 -18.57 18.04 -33.53
C THR A 214 -19.34 16.76 -33.20
N GLY A 215 -18.62 15.67 -32.96
CA GLY A 215 -19.19 14.41 -32.49
C GLY A 215 -19.59 14.44 -31.01
N ASN A 216 -19.65 13.28 -30.37
CA ASN A 216 -20.06 13.15 -28.96
C ASN A 216 -19.28 12.13 -28.14
N GLN A 217 -18.23 11.51 -28.70
CA GLN A 217 -17.41 10.56 -27.96
C GLN A 217 -16.55 11.30 -26.92
N CYS A 218 -17.00 11.30 -25.67
CA CYS A 218 -16.30 11.92 -24.55
C CYS A 218 -15.32 10.89 -23.97
N TRP A 219 -14.14 10.80 -24.55
CA TRP A 219 -13.11 9.82 -24.18
C TRP A 219 -12.66 10.04 -22.73
N THR A 220 -13.13 9.17 -21.85
CA THR A 220 -13.05 9.28 -20.40
C THR A 220 -11.95 8.36 -19.89
N LEU A 221 -11.04 8.91 -19.10
CA LEU A 221 -10.05 8.16 -18.34
C LEU A 221 -10.74 7.44 -17.19
N PHE A 222 -10.69 6.12 -17.22
CA PHE A 222 -10.95 5.27 -16.07
C PHE A 222 -9.63 4.94 -15.38
N LEU A 223 -9.63 4.96 -14.04
CA LEU A 223 -8.52 4.54 -13.20
C LEU A 223 -8.95 3.37 -12.30
N ASN A 224 -8.01 2.53 -11.91
CA ASN A 224 -8.15 1.63 -10.76
C ASN A 224 -6.86 1.69 -9.93
N SER A 225 -7.02 2.17 -8.70
CA SER A 225 -6.00 2.25 -7.66
C SER A 225 -6.61 1.78 -6.34
N THR A 226 -5.79 1.63 -5.29
CA THR A 226 -6.24 1.29 -3.93
C THR A 226 -7.25 2.30 -3.39
N ASN A 227 -6.98 3.60 -3.57
CA ASN A 227 -7.73 4.72 -2.99
C ASN A 227 -8.60 5.52 -3.98
N PHE A 228 -8.59 5.18 -5.27
CA PHE A 228 -9.48 5.76 -6.28
C PHE A 228 -9.79 4.82 -7.45
N ARG A 229 -11.07 4.64 -7.77
CA ARG A 229 -11.57 3.79 -8.85
C ARG A 229 -12.59 4.53 -9.72
N GLY A 230 -12.63 4.21 -11.01
CA GLY A 230 -13.65 4.69 -11.94
C GLY A 230 -13.26 5.97 -12.71
N PRO A 231 -14.25 6.74 -13.21
CA PRO A 231 -14.04 7.80 -14.19
C PRO A 231 -13.48 9.09 -13.56
N ALA A 232 -12.25 9.47 -13.95
CA ALA A 232 -11.55 10.65 -13.42
C ALA A 232 -11.85 11.94 -14.21
N THR A 233 -11.62 11.90 -15.52
CA THR A 233 -11.53 13.07 -16.42
C THR A 233 -11.89 12.66 -17.84
N PHE A 234 -12.26 13.59 -18.73
CA PHE A 234 -12.49 13.25 -20.15
C PHE A 234 -12.07 14.33 -21.14
N PHE A 235 -11.70 13.89 -22.36
CA PHE A 235 -11.47 14.78 -23.50
C PHE A 235 -12.80 15.27 -24.09
N LEU A 236 -12.95 16.58 -24.21
CA LEU A 236 -14.11 17.20 -24.82
C LEU A 236 -14.12 16.97 -26.34
N PRO A 237 -15.26 16.56 -26.94
CA PRO A 237 -15.39 16.40 -28.39
C PRO A 237 -14.89 17.62 -29.20
N THR A 238 -15.08 18.84 -28.70
CA THR A 238 -14.64 20.09 -29.34
C THR A 238 -13.13 20.25 -29.45
N PHE A 239 -12.33 19.62 -28.58
CA PHE A 239 -10.85 19.62 -28.69
C PHE A 239 -10.38 18.88 -29.94
N TRP A 240 -11.02 17.75 -30.23
CA TRP A 240 -10.75 16.97 -31.43
C TRP A 240 -11.22 17.66 -32.71
N THR A 241 -12.38 18.34 -32.68
CA THR A 241 -12.90 19.07 -33.85
C THR A 241 -12.21 20.41 -34.12
N GLU A 242 -11.48 21.00 -33.17
CA GLU A 242 -10.89 22.35 -33.31
C GLU A 242 -10.09 22.57 -34.62
N PRO A 243 -9.22 21.65 -35.08
CA PRO A 243 -8.50 21.80 -36.34
C PRO A 243 -9.41 21.89 -37.58
N ALA A 244 -10.59 21.26 -37.55
CA ALA A 244 -11.55 21.26 -38.65
C ALA A 244 -12.22 22.64 -38.86
N LEU A 245 -12.22 23.50 -37.84
CA LEU A 245 -12.65 24.90 -37.98
C LEU A 245 -11.72 25.73 -38.89
N GLN A 246 -10.44 25.33 -39.00
CA GLN A 246 -9.47 25.95 -39.91
C GLN A 246 -9.34 25.21 -41.24
N ASN A 247 -9.51 23.87 -41.23
CA ASN A 247 -9.49 23.04 -42.42
C ASN A 247 -10.69 22.06 -42.44
N PRO A 248 -11.82 22.43 -43.08
CA PRO A 248 -13.01 21.57 -43.15
C PRO A 248 -12.81 20.17 -43.74
N ALA A 249 -11.71 19.92 -44.48
CA ALA A 249 -11.36 18.58 -44.94
C ALA A 249 -10.94 17.62 -43.80
N LEU A 250 -10.85 18.12 -42.56
CA LEU A 250 -10.61 17.33 -41.35
C LEU A 250 -11.91 16.99 -40.57
N GLU A 251 -13.08 17.42 -41.03
CA GLU A 251 -14.37 17.08 -40.42
C GLU A 251 -14.59 15.55 -40.42
N GLY A 252 -14.96 14.98 -39.27
CA GLY A 252 -15.19 13.54 -39.15
C GLY A 252 -13.93 12.66 -39.23
N LEU A 253 -12.72 13.23 -39.08
CA LEU A 253 -11.46 12.48 -39.05
C LEU A 253 -10.97 12.09 -37.64
N PHE A 254 -11.58 12.59 -36.56
CA PHE A 254 -11.01 12.54 -35.21
C PHE A 254 -11.81 11.67 -34.22
N LEU A 255 -11.26 11.51 -33.01
CA LEU A 255 -11.82 10.69 -31.93
C LEU A 255 -13.19 11.19 -31.42
N ASP A 256 -13.61 12.43 -31.67
CA ASP A 256 -14.98 12.88 -31.33
C ASP A 256 -16.08 12.10 -32.07
N THR A 257 -15.74 11.62 -33.27
CA THR A 257 -16.66 11.04 -34.26
C THR A 257 -16.29 9.62 -34.64
N ARG A 258 -15.00 9.24 -34.58
CA ARG A 258 -14.49 7.92 -34.97
C ARG A 258 -14.19 7.01 -33.77
N PRO A 259 -14.47 5.70 -33.89
CA PRO A 259 -13.88 4.69 -33.02
C PRO A 259 -12.34 4.73 -33.05
N SER A 260 -11.70 4.18 -32.01
CA SER A 260 -10.27 3.86 -32.00
C SER A 260 -9.95 2.64 -32.88
N GLU A 261 -8.72 2.56 -33.38
CA GLU A 261 -8.18 1.26 -33.81
C GLU A 261 -8.09 0.34 -32.57
N PRO A 262 -8.66 -0.88 -32.60
CA PRO A 262 -8.59 -1.80 -31.45
C PRO A 262 -7.17 -2.30 -31.20
N ASN A 263 -6.31 -2.29 -32.23
CA ASN A 263 -4.89 -2.62 -32.10
C ASN A 263 -4.13 -1.37 -31.65
N VAL A 264 -4.30 -1.03 -30.36
CA VAL A 264 -3.59 0.04 -29.67
C VAL A 264 -2.09 -0.31 -29.59
N GLY A 265 -1.21 0.67 -29.80
CA GLY A 265 0.23 0.48 -29.63
C GLY A 265 0.64 0.67 -28.17
N PHE A 266 1.56 -0.14 -27.65
CA PHE A 266 2.04 -0.08 -26.27
C PHE A 266 3.58 0.02 -26.22
N GLY A 267 4.14 0.65 -25.19
CA GLY A 267 5.59 0.79 -25.09
C GLY A 267 6.10 1.62 -23.90
N VAL A 268 7.42 1.70 -23.79
CA VAL A 268 8.18 2.44 -22.75
C VAL A 268 9.15 3.39 -23.44
N GLU A 269 9.21 4.66 -23.02
CA GLU A 269 10.06 5.70 -23.62
C GLU A 269 11.14 6.18 -22.65
N HIS A 270 12.37 6.29 -23.13
CA HIS A 270 13.45 7.04 -22.47
C HIS A 270 14.05 8.06 -23.45
N ALA A 271 13.86 9.36 -23.21
CA ALA A 271 14.32 10.42 -24.09
C ALA A 271 15.28 11.37 -23.36
N GLY A 272 16.50 11.50 -23.85
CA GLY A 272 17.42 12.55 -23.42
C GLY A 272 17.99 12.43 -22.00
N SER A 273 17.91 11.25 -21.36
CA SER A 273 18.43 11.01 -20.00
C SER A 273 19.90 11.43 -19.89
N PRO A 274 20.29 12.30 -18.93
CA PRO A 274 21.66 12.80 -18.86
C PRO A 274 22.74 11.71 -18.78
N ALA A 275 23.86 11.95 -19.45
CA ALA A 275 25.02 11.05 -19.49
C ALA A 275 26.34 11.83 -19.67
N LEU A 276 27.44 11.11 -19.56
CA LEU A 276 28.80 11.60 -19.78
C LEU A 276 29.54 10.67 -20.74
N ILE A 277 30.38 11.24 -21.61
CA ILE A 277 31.34 10.50 -22.44
C ILE A 277 32.75 10.97 -22.14
N SER A 278 33.69 10.04 -21.94
CA SER A 278 35.13 10.28 -21.82
C SER A 278 35.88 9.70 -23.02
N ARG A 279 36.82 10.46 -23.58
CA ARG A 279 37.74 10.00 -24.63
C ARG A 279 39.16 9.91 -24.09
N GLU A 280 39.71 8.71 -24.04
CA GLU A 280 41.08 8.44 -23.60
C GLU A 280 42.11 8.76 -24.68
N SER A 281 43.36 9.00 -24.27
CA SER A 281 44.45 9.39 -25.18
C SER A 281 44.89 8.32 -26.19
N ASN A 282 44.42 7.08 -26.03
CA ASN A 282 44.63 5.98 -26.98
C ASN A 282 43.48 5.86 -28.01
N GLY A 283 42.47 6.73 -27.95
CA GLY A 283 41.27 6.71 -28.81
C GLY A 283 40.13 5.85 -28.28
N GLN A 284 40.32 5.10 -27.18
CA GLN A 284 39.22 4.37 -26.54
C GLN A 284 38.23 5.38 -25.94
N THR A 285 36.94 5.16 -26.17
CA THR A 285 35.86 5.98 -25.62
C THR A 285 35.04 5.17 -24.62
N PHE A 286 34.65 5.81 -23.52
CA PHE A 286 33.81 5.28 -22.45
C PHE A 286 32.65 6.21 -22.17
N ALA A 287 31.55 5.69 -21.63
CA ALA A 287 30.41 6.47 -21.17
C ALA A 287 30.01 6.11 -19.74
N LYS A 288 29.33 7.05 -19.09
CA LYS A 288 28.62 6.88 -17.83
C LYS A 288 27.20 7.40 -18.00
N VAL A 289 26.21 6.62 -17.58
CA VAL A 289 24.80 7.01 -17.50
C VAL A 289 24.35 6.99 -16.04
N GLU A 290 23.22 7.61 -15.73
CA GLU A 290 22.58 7.37 -14.44
C GLU A 290 22.03 5.92 -14.41
N LYS A 291 22.24 5.20 -13.30
CA LYS A 291 21.70 3.83 -13.15
C LYS A 291 20.18 3.86 -13.25
N LEU A 292 19.63 3.08 -14.18
CA LEU A 292 18.20 2.78 -14.22
C LEU A 292 17.85 1.70 -13.20
N LEU A 293 16.73 1.92 -12.53
CA LEU A 293 16.09 1.01 -11.58
C LEU A 293 14.89 0.34 -12.27
N PHE A 294 14.68 -0.94 -11.97
CA PHE A 294 13.47 -1.69 -12.31
C PHE A 294 13.06 -2.59 -11.14
N PRO A 295 11.76 -2.74 -10.84
CA PRO A 295 11.30 -3.42 -9.63
C PRO A 295 11.51 -4.93 -9.72
N ILE A 296 12.09 -5.54 -8.69
CA ILE A 296 12.19 -7.00 -8.61
C ILE A 296 10.78 -7.58 -8.48
N SER A 297 10.38 -8.47 -9.38
CA SER A 297 9.10 -9.20 -9.34
C SER A 297 9.27 -10.70 -9.15
N ASP A 298 10.42 -11.26 -9.53
CA ASP A 298 10.85 -12.64 -9.23
C ASP A 298 12.40 -12.74 -9.20
N GLU A 299 12.98 -13.94 -9.37
CA GLU A 299 14.44 -14.12 -9.39
C GLU A 299 15.17 -13.25 -10.43
N ASP A 300 14.64 -13.12 -11.65
CA ASP A 300 15.33 -12.44 -12.77
C ASP A 300 14.44 -11.59 -13.69
N ASN A 301 13.20 -11.29 -13.29
CA ASN A 301 12.25 -10.47 -14.06
C ASN A 301 11.61 -9.30 -13.28
N SER A 302 11.22 -8.27 -14.05
CA SER A 302 10.31 -7.19 -13.63
C SER A 302 9.00 -7.28 -14.39
N PHE A 303 7.87 -7.18 -13.71
CA PHE A 303 6.54 -7.07 -14.34
C PHE A 303 6.25 -5.60 -14.66
N ILE A 304 5.78 -5.30 -15.89
CA ILE A 304 5.64 -3.90 -16.36
C ILE A 304 4.26 -3.57 -16.95
N LEU A 305 3.55 -4.55 -17.52
CA LEU A 305 2.24 -4.34 -18.12
C LEU A 305 1.38 -5.62 -18.02
N ASN A 306 0.16 -5.51 -17.51
CA ASN A 306 -0.75 -6.63 -17.24
C ASN A 306 -2.17 -6.38 -17.80
N GLN A 307 -2.91 -7.45 -18.12
CA GLN A 307 -4.31 -7.51 -18.59
C GLN A 307 -4.74 -6.35 -19.53
N ILE A 308 -4.34 -6.42 -20.80
CA ILE A 308 -4.91 -5.55 -21.82
C ILE A 308 -6.31 -6.06 -22.20
N SER A 309 -7.30 -5.16 -22.17
CA SER A 309 -8.66 -5.40 -22.67
C SER A 309 -9.08 -4.32 -23.64
N VAL A 310 -9.86 -4.67 -24.68
CA VAL A 310 -10.47 -3.73 -25.62
C VAL A 310 -11.99 -3.88 -25.64
N TYR A 311 -12.69 -2.81 -26.02
CA TYR A 311 -14.13 -2.69 -25.80
C TYR A 311 -14.91 -2.36 -27.06
N SER A 312 -16.04 -3.04 -27.23
CA SER A 312 -17.13 -2.64 -28.13
C SER A 312 -18.17 -1.81 -27.38
N LYS A 313 -19.13 -1.20 -28.09
CA LYS A 313 -20.16 -0.35 -27.45
C LYS A 313 -21.02 -1.08 -26.42
N ASN A 314 -21.26 -2.38 -26.64
CA ASN A 314 -21.97 -3.27 -25.72
C ASN A 314 -21.34 -3.33 -24.32
N ALA A 315 -20.05 -2.99 -24.18
CA ALA A 315 -19.32 -3.08 -22.92
C ALA A 315 -19.80 -2.04 -21.89
N LEU A 316 -20.17 -0.83 -22.36
CA LEU A 316 -20.62 0.26 -21.50
C LEU A 316 -21.45 1.34 -22.23
N TRP A 317 -21.05 1.77 -23.44
CA TRP A 317 -21.65 2.92 -24.15
C TRP A 317 -23.18 2.82 -24.27
N ASP A 318 -23.72 1.71 -24.75
CA ASP A 318 -25.13 1.62 -25.14
C ASP A 318 -26.08 1.65 -23.92
N GLU A 319 -25.61 1.15 -22.77
CA GLU A 319 -26.37 1.23 -21.52
C GLU A 319 -26.26 2.60 -20.86
N MET A 320 -25.08 3.25 -20.90
CA MET A 320 -24.92 4.64 -20.45
C MET A 320 -25.75 5.61 -21.30
N GLU A 321 -25.84 5.39 -22.62
CA GLU A 321 -26.72 6.15 -23.51
C GLU A 321 -28.20 5.88 -23.18
N THR A 322 -28.56 4.67 -22.79
CA THR A 322 -29.92 4.34 -22.34
C THR A 322 -30.26 5.03 -21.02
N TRP A 323 -29.37 4.98 -20.02
CA TRP A 323 -29.54 5.60 -18.69
C TRP A 323 -29.65 7.13 -18.77
N PHE A 324 -28.71 7.80 -19.45
CA PHE A 324 -28.71 9.26 -19.59
C PHE A 324 -29.91 9.80 -20.41
N ASN A 325 -30.63 8.94 -21.15
CA ASN A 325 -31.89 9.29 -21.81
C ASN A 325 -33.15 8.83 -21.02
N GLY A 326 -33.00 8.44 -19.74
CA GLY A 326 -34.10 8.14 -18.82
C GLY A 326 -34.38 6.64 -18.58
N GLY A 327 -33.43 5.77 -18.94
CA GLY A 327 -33.46 4.34 -18.61
C GLY A 327 -33.10 4.02 -17.14
N PRO A 328 -32.98 2.72 -16.79
CA PRO A 328 -32.49 2.31 -15.48
C PRO A 328 -31.03 2.75 -15.26
N ALA A 329 -30.60 2.83 -14.01
CA ALA A 329 -29.21 3.10 -13.67
C ALA A 329 -28.30 1.95 -14.12
N VAL A 330 -27.12 2.29 -14.63
CA VAL A 330 -26.05 1.33 -14.93
C VAL A 330 -25.25 1.12 -13.64
N LEU A 331 -24.99 -0.14 -13.27
CA LEU A 331 -24.10 -0.45 -12.16
C LEU A 331 -22.63 -0.15 -12.54
N PRO A 332 -21.74 0.10 -11.56
CA PRO A 332 -20.29 0.08 -11.79
C PRO A 332 -19.83 -1.21 -12.49
N GLY A 333 -18.70 -1.14 -13.19
CA GLY A 333 -18.13 -2.25 -13.96
C GLY A 333 -18.21 -2.06 -15.48
N ILE A 334 -17.64 -3.03 -16.21
CA ILE A 334 -17.67 -3.11 -17.68
C ILE A 334 -18.15 -4.50 -18.08
N LYS A 335 -19.04 -4.59 -19.07
CA LYS A 335 -19.69 -5.86 -19.44
C LYS A 335 -18.81 -6.77 -20.28
N GLU A 336 -18.65 -8.00 -19.82
CA GLU A 336 -17.99 -9.11 -20.54
C GLU A 336 -18.52 -9.26 -21.97
N ALA A 337 -19.84 -9.18 -22.15
CA ALA A 337 -20.54 -9.30 -23.44
C ALA A 337 -20.19 -8.20 -24.50
N GLY A 338 -19.33 -7.24 -24.14
CA GLY A 338 -18.71 -6.30 -25.09
C GLY A 338 -17.19 -6.18 -24.96
N THR A 339 -16.55 -7.02 -24.13
CA THR A 339 -15.13 -6.97 -23.77
C THR A 339 -14.34 -8.07 -24.49
N GLN A 340 -13.14 -7.76 -24.95
CA GLN A 340 -12.19 -8.74 -25.47
C GLN A 340 -10.83 -8.54 -24.79
N ALA A 341 -10.35 -9.55 -24.08
CA ALA A 341 -8.97 -9.60 -23.60
C ALA A 341 -8.00 -9.74 -24.80
N VAL A 342 -6.81 -9.14 -24.68
CA VAL A 342 -5.81 -9.10 -25.75
C VAL A 342 -4.48 -9.62 -25.22
N SER A 343 -4.08 -10.81 -25.69
CA SER A 343 -2.84 -11.46 -25.25
C SER A 343 -1.59 -10.72 -25.76
N PHE A 344 -0.50 -10.85 -25.01
CA PHE A 344 0.84 -10.52 -25.53
C PHE A 344 1.34 -11.56 -26.53
N THR A 345 2.32 -11.19 -27.35
CA THR A 345 3.02 -12.13 -28.26
C THR A 345 4.41 -12.51 -27.75
N ASN A 346 4.83 -13.74 -28.04
CA ASN A 346 6.17 -14.26 -27.73
C ASN A 346 7.29 -13.26 -28.09
N ASN A 347 8.27 -13.13 -27.20
CA ASN A 347 9.38 -12.16 -27.24
C ASN A 347 8.94 -10.68 -27.18
N GLY A 348 7.68 -10.41 -26.81
CA GLY A 348 7.20 -9.13 -26.31
C GLY A 348 7.27 -7.90 -27.20
N GLY A 349 7.84 -7.95 -28.41
CA GLY A 349 8.04 -6.79 -29.29
C GLY A 349 9.51 -6.49 -29.59
N ALA A 350 9.95 -5.23 -29.45
CA ALA A 350 11.30 -4.82 -29.84
C ALA A 350 11.86 -3.65 -29.00
N MET A 351 13.14 -3.73 -28.66
CA MET A 351 13.86 -2.71 -27.89
C MET A 351 14.99 -2.06 -28.69
N ALA A 352 15.21 -0.76 -28.48
CA ALA A 352 16.38 -0.04 -28.97
C ALA A 352 16.82 1.01 -27.94
N ALA A 353 18.14 1.20 -27.79
CA ALA A 353 18.72 2.27 -26.99
C ALA A 353 20.05 2.75 -27.56
N GLU A 354 20.42 3.99 -27.27
CA GLU A 354 21.61 4.67 -27.77
C GLU A 354 22.21 5.60 -26.71
N ILE A 355 23.50 5.91 -26.86
CA ILE A 355 24.14 7.05 -26.18
C ILE A 355 24.67 8.00 -27.25
N SER A 356 24.30 9.27 -27.15
CA SER A 356 24.70 10.34 -28.07
C SER A 356 25.28 11.55 -27.33
N GLU A 357 26.22 12.24 -27.95
CA GLU A 357 26.73 13.52 -27.46
C GLU A 357 25.75 14.65 -27.82
N SER A 358 25.47 15.56 -26.88
CA SER A 358 24.50 16.66 -27.02
C SER A 358 24.92 17.77 -28.02
N SER A 359 25.74 17.46 -29.02
CA SER A 359 26.15 18.37 -30.09
C SER A 359 25.74 17.80 -31.45
N SER A 360 25.31 18.65 -32.39
CA SER A 360 24.71 18.22 -33.66
C SER A 360 25.63 17.42 -34.59
N ASN A 361 26.93 17.36 -34.30
CA ASN A 361 27.94 16.62 -35.04
C ASN A 361 28.66 15.59 -34.13
N GLY A 362 28.05 15.23 -32.99
CA GLY A 362 28.62 14.37 -31.97
C GLY A 362 28.59 12.88 -32.31
N ILE A 363 29.18 12.07 -31.42
CA ILE A 363 29.03 10.62 -31.43
C ILE A 363 27.56 10.26 -31.16
N LYS A 364 27.01 9.28 -31.88
CA LYS A 364 25.67 8.70 -31.66
C LYS A 364 25.73 7.23 -32.08
N HIS A 365 25.62 6.33 -31.11
CA HIS A 365 25.77 4.88 -31.31
C HIS A 365 24.82 4.08 -30.42
N ASP A 366 24.44 2.90 -30.91
CA ASP A 366 23.51 1.99 -30.25
C ASP A 366 24.16 1.32 -29.02
N ILE A 367 23.33 0.94 -28.04
CA ILE A 367 23.73 0.11 -26.91
C ILE A 367 23.49 -1.36 -27.28
N ASP A 368 24.46 -2.23 -26.97
CA ASP A 368 24.25 -3.68 -26.99
C ASP A 368 23.47 -4.06 -25.73
N LEU A 369 22.15 -4.26 -25.87
CA LEU A 369 21.23 -4.55 -24.77
C LEU A 369 21.29 -6.02 -24.29
N ASN A 370 22.46 -6.66 -24.33
CA ASN A 370 22.63 -8.10 -24.08
C ASN A 370 22.43 -8.55 -22.61
N TYR A 371 21.80 -7.69 -21.80
CA TYR A 371 21.62 -7.81 -20.35
C TYR A 371 20.16 -7.55 -19.93
N ILE A 372 19.29 -7.22 -20.88
CA ILE A 372 17.85 -7.02 -20.68
C ILE A 372 17.12 -7.50 -21.94
N ASP A 373 16.13 -8.38 -21.78
CA ASP A 373 15.23 -8.83 -22.84
C ASP A 373 13.77 -8.52 -22.46
N ASN A 374 12.92 -8.21 -23.45
CA ASN A 374 11.49 -8.01 -23.26
C ASN A 374 10.75 -9.35 -23.41
N VAL A 375 10.00 -9.75 -22.38
CA VAL A 375 9.50 -11.12 -22.23
C VAL A 375 8.02 -11.17 -21.89
N GLN A 376 7.32 -12.06 -22.59
CA GLN A 376 5.99 -12.48 -22.20
C GLN A 376 6.11 -13.52 -21.07
N GLN A 377 5.54 -13.23 -19.91
CA GLN A 377 5.55 -14.16 -18.77
C GLN A 377 4.39 -15.16 -18.86
N ASN A 378 3.21 -14.68 -19.25
CA ASN A 378 2.04 -15.50 -19.59
C ASN A 378 1.19 -14.77 -20.64
N THR A 379 0.00 -15.27 -20.99
CA THR A 379 -0.86 -14.63 -22.01
C THR A 379 -1.16 -13.16 -21.70
N ASN A 380 -1.32 -12.81 -20.41
CA ASN A 380 -1.83 -11.53 -19.94
C ASN A 380 -0.76 -10.62 -19.31
N LEU A 381 0.48 -11.11 -19.14
CA LEU A 381 1.57 -10.41 -18.42
C LEU A 381 2.83 -10.23 -19.28
N MET A 382 3.29 -8.97 -19.36
CA MET A 382 4.53 -8.54 -20.00
C MET A 382 5.53 -8.03 -18.98
N GLY A 383 6.82 -8.30 -19.22
CA GLY A 383 7.91 -7.90 -18.35
C GLY A 383 9.25 -7.72 -19.07
N PHE A 384 10.27 -7.45 -18.27
CA PHE A 384 11.68 -7.52 -18.67
C PHE A 384 12.37 -8.65 -17.91
N LYS A 385 13.32 -9.31 -18.56
CA LYS A 385 14.22 -10.34 -17.98
C LYS A 385 15.66 -9.83 -18.00
N TYR A 386 16.46 -10.17 -16.99
CA TYR A 386 17.82 -9.64 -16.82
C TYR A 386 18.91 -10.72 -16.81
N ASP A 387 20.10 -10.38 -17.34
CA ASP A 387 21.29 -11.20 -17.13
C ASP A 387 21.96 -10.81 -15.80
N LEU A 388 21.78 -11.63 -14.77
CA LEU A 388 22.37 -11.43 -13.43
C LEU A 388 23.90 -11.55 -13.38
N ASN A 389 24.57 -11.87 -14.50
CA ASN A 389 26.03 -11.73 -14.62
C ASN A 389 26.46 -10.29 -14.95
N ILE A 390 25.51 -9.40 -15.30
CA ILE A 390 25.74 -8.03 -15.76
C ILE A 390 24.90 -7.01 -14.98
N VAL A 391 23.68 -7.38 -14.60
CA VAL A 391 22.73 -6.57 -13.82
C VAL A 391 22.94 -6.85 -12.33
N GLU A 392 23.05 -5.80 -11.53
CA GLU A 392 23.21 -5.89 -10.07
C GLU A 392 21.82 -5.84 -9.39
N LYS A 393 21.67 -6.41 -8.18
CA LYS A 393 20.47 -6.23 -7.33
C LYS A 393 20.77 -5.28 -6.18
N ASP A 394 19.77 -4.49 -5.77
CA ASP A 394 19.84 -3.49 -4.69
C ASP A 394 18.45 -3.34 -4.04
N GLU A 395 18.32 -3.77 -2.77
CA GLU A 395 17.04 -4.02 -2.09
C GLU A 395 16.00 -4.69 -3.03
N ASN A 396 14.95 -3.95 -3.39
CA ASN A 396 13.81 -4.42 -4.21
C ASN A 396 13.96 -4.04 -5.69
N ASN A 397 15.18 -3.78 -6.19
CA ASN A 397 15.43 -3.31 -7.55
C ASN A 397 16.58 -4.02 -8.27
N PHE A 398 16.39 -4.19 -9.59
CA PHE A 398 17.45 -4.45 -10.55
C PHE A 398 18.13 -3.14 -10.96
N LEU A 399 19.46 -3.10 -10.89
CA LEU A 399 20.31 -1.98 -11.30
C LEU A 399 20.95 -2.26 -12.66
N LEU A 400 20.49 -1.55 -13.70
CA LEU A 400 21.12 -1.65 -15.03
C LEU A 400 22.53 -1.02 -15.06
N PRO A 401 23.40 -1.43 -16.01
CA PRO A 401 24.79 -0.98 -16.06
C PRO A 401 24.99 0.55 -16.11
N GLU A 402 25.83 1.06 -15.21
CA GLU A 402 26.21 2.48 -15.10
C GLU A 402 27.25 2.90 -16.16
N TYR A 403 28.12 1.97 -16.58
CA TYR A 403 29.30 2.25 -17.41
C TYR A 403 29.31 1.46 -18.72
N PHE A 404 29.75 2.11 -19.79
CA PHE A 404 29.84 1.51 -21.13
C PHE A 404 31.19 1.80 -21.80
N ARG A 405 31.64 0.87 -22.65
CA ARG A 405 32.77 1.04 -23.56
C ARG A 405 32.27 1.07 -25.00
N LEU A 406 32.76 2.00 -25.81
CA LEU A 406 32.48 2.01 -27.25
C LEU A 406 33.45 1.06 -27.97
N ASP A 407 32.91 0.01 -28.58
CA ASP A 407 33.71 -1.01 -29.29
C ASP A 407 33.91 -0.70 -30.78
N PRO A 408 34.86 -1.38 -31.47
CA PRO A 408 35.22 -1.09 -32.87
C PRO A 408 34.11 -1.33 -33.91
N ASP A 409 33.02 -2.00 -33.54
CA ASP A 409 31.79 -2.14 -34.33
C ASP A 409 30.82 -0.95 -34.17
N ASN A 410 31.21 0.06 -33.39
CA ASN A 410 30.43 1.25 -33.03
C ASN A 410 29.18 0.94 -32.21
N LYS A 411 29.30 0.02 -31.24
CA LYS A 411 28.31 -0.26 -30.20
C LYS A 411 28.84 0.05 -28.80
N TRP A 412 27.97 0.53 -27.92
CA TRP A 412 28.25 0.64 -26.49
C TRP A 412 27.98 -0.69 -25.80
N ARG A 413 29.00 -1.30 -25.18
CA ARG A 413 28.85 -2.50 -24.36
C ARG A 413 29.01 -2.19 -22.88
N ALA A 414 28.17 -2.81 -22.05
CA ALA A 414 28.26 -2.69 -20.60
C ALA A 414 29.64 -3.17 -20.10
N ILE A 415 30.17 -2.48 -19.08
CA ILE A 415 31.41 -2.84 -18.39
C ILE A 415 31.26 -2.56 -16.89
N THR A 416 32.08 -3.22 -16.06
CA THR A 416 32.02 -2.98 -14.61
C THR A 416 32.77 -1.70 -14.23
N LYS A 417 32.48 -1.17 -13.03
CA LYS A 417 33.23 -0.06 -12.41
C LYS A 417 34.74 -0.32 -12.30
N LYS A 418 35.18 -1.59 -12.32
CA LYS A 418 36.60 -2.01 -12.26
C LYS A 418 37.32 -1.89 -13.62
N ASP A 419 36.58 -1.92 -14.73
CA ASP A 419 37.10 -1.85 -16.10
C ASP A 419 37.27 -0.40 -16.60
N VAL A 420 36.65 0.56 -15.90
CA VAL A 420 36.69 2.00 -16.23
C VAL A 420 38.05 2.60 -15.85
N PRO A 421 38.84 3.13 -16.81
CA PRO A 421 40.15 3.70 -16.48
C PRO A 421 40.02 4.93 -15.57
N SER A 422 40.86 5.03 -14.53
CA SER A 422 40.89 6.20 -13.64
C SER A 422 41.26 7.51 -14.36
N SER A 423 41.94 7.42 -15.52
CA SER A 423 42.21 8.55 -16.42
C SER A 423 40.95 9.18 -17.03
N SER A 424 39.86 8.40 -17.15
CA SER A 424 38.57 8.86 -17.68
C SER A 424 37.82 9.81 -16.75
N LYS A 425 38.11 9.73 -15.44
CA LYS A 425 37.43 10.43 -14.34
C LYS A 425 35.93 10.15 -14.19
N LEU A 426 35.33 9.28 -15.02
CA LEU A 426 33.89 8.97 -14.99
C LEU A 426 33.43 8.46 -13.61
N ILE A 427 34.22 7.61 -12.95
CA ILE A 427 33.94 7.13 -11.58
C ILE A 427 33.80 8.30 -10.59
N THR A 428 34.60 9.35 -10.75
CA THR A 428 34.67 10.51 -9.85
C THR A 428 33.90 11.73 -10.36
N THR A 429 33.07 11.56 -11.38
CA THR A 429 32.22 12.63 -11.95
C THR A 429 30.77 12.17 -11.87
N GLU A 430 29.92 13.00 -11.28
CA GLU A 430 28.47 12.78 -11.24
C GLU A 430 27.83 13.08 -12.59
N VAL A 431 26.77 12.35 -12.91
CA VAL A 431 25.94 12.63 -14.09
C VAL A 431 25.19 13.95 -13.85
N PRO A 432 25.22 14.91 -14.79
CA PRO A 432 24.71 16.25 -14.53
C PRO A 432 23.18 16.29 -14.51
N ARG A 433 22.59 16.37 -13.31
CA ARG A 433 21.17 16.68 -13.11
C ARG A 433 20.90 18.18 -13.28
N SER A 434 19.63 18.54 -13.51
CA SER A 434 19.16 19.94 -13.56
C SER A 434 18.25 20.26 -12.37
N PRO A 435 18.30 21.50 -11.82
CA PRO A 435 17.49 21.86 -10.66
C PRO A 435 16.00 21.92 -11.01
N ARG A 436 15.17 21.43 -10.09
CA ARG A 436 13.71 21.49 -10.14
C ARG A 436 13.22 22.95 -10.21
N PRO A 437 12.37 23.33 -11.18
CA PRO A 437 11.81 24.69 -11.24
C PRO A 437 10.87 25.01 -10.08
N GLU A 438 11.12 26.11 -9.37
CA GLU A 438 10.20 26.68 -8.37
C GLU A 438 9.13 27.61 -9.03
N LEU A 439 8.82 27.40 -10.31
CA LEU A 439 7.90 28.22 -11.09
C LEU A 439 6.46 27.73 -10.93
N THR A 440 5.73 28.36 -10.00
CA THR A 440 4.27 28.22 -9.79
C THR A 440 3.48 28.09 -11.09
N TYR A 441 2.51 27.17 -11.16
CA TYR A 441 1.46 27.21 -12.18
C TYR A 441 0.36 28.18 -11.77
N LEU A 442 -0.02 29.06 -12.71
CA LEU A 442 -1.07 30.05 -12.54
C LEU A 442 -2.13 29.91 -13.65
N THR A 443 -3.41 29.95 -13.26
CA THR A 443 -4.56 30.03 -14.18
C THR A 443 -5.10 31.47 -14.24
N PRO A 444 -5.93 31.85 -15.23
CA PRO A 444 -6.57 33.17 -15.35
C PRO A 444 -7.52 33.58 -14.21
N LEU A 445 -7.74 32.72 -13.21
CA LEU A 445 -8.40 33.08 -11.95
C LEU A 445 -7.45 33.83 -11.01
N GLU A 446 -6.16 33.48 -11.01
CA GLU A 446 -5.21 33.92 -10.00
C GLU A 446 -4.77 35.37 -10.19
N SER A 447 -4.77 36.14 -9.10
CA SER A 447 -4.57 37.61 -9.14
C SER A 447 -3.15 38.07 -9.50
N ASP A 448 -2.19 37.15 -9.53
CA ASP A 448 -0.81 37.31 -10.01
C ASP A 448 -0.58 36.72 -11.42
N CYS A 449 -1.58 36.06 -12.02
CA CYS A 449 -1.49 35.58 -13.39
C CYS A 449 -1.40 36.76 -14.37
N HIS A 450 -0.41 36.69 -15.29
CA HIS A 450 -0.18 37.72 -16.30
C HIS A 450 -1.32 37.88 -17.32
N TRP A 451 -2.19 36.86 -17.44
CA TRP A 451 -3.36 36.85 -18.32
C TRP A 451 -4.64 36.56 -17.54
N GLN A 452 -4.97 37.44 -16.60
CA GLN A 452 -6.29 37.45 -15.95
C GLN A 452 -7.38 37.85 -16.94
N ASP A 453 -8.49 37.11 -16.93
CA ASP A 453 -9.73 37.52 -17.59
C ASP A 453 -10.93 37.42 -16.63
N PRO A 454 -11.29 38.53 -15.95
CA PRO A 454 -12.48 38.62 -15.09
C PRO A 454 -13.82 38.44 -15.81
N ASN A 455 -13.84 38.22 -17.12
CA ASN A 455 -15.02 37.86 -17.90
C ASN A 455 -14.91 36.48 -18.57
N GLY A 456 -13.76 35.82 -18.46
CA GLY A 456 -13.43 34.58 -19.15
C GLY A 456 -13.90 33.32 -18.41
N PRO A 457 -13.58 32.14 -18.96
CA PRO A 457 -14.12 30.85 -18.50
C PRO A 457 -13.89 30.50 -17.02
N TRP A 458 -12.84 31.06 -16.41
CA TRP A 458 -12.51 30.86 -14.99
C TRP A 458 -13.36 31.74 -14.05
N ASN A 459 -13.81 32.90 -14.52
CA ASN A 459 -14.44 33.92 -13.69
C ASN A 459 -15.94 34.06 -13.93
N LYS A 460 -16.48 33.55 -15.05
CA LYS A 460 -17.92 33.67 -15.38
C LYS A 460 -18.52 32.37 -15.93
N PRO A 461 -19.48 31.75 -15.23
CA PRO A 461 -20.04 32.19 -13.94
C PRO A 461 -19.09 32.01 -12.74
N GLY A 462 -18.03 31.20 -12.88
CA GLY A 462 -16.95 31.06 -11.89
C GLY A 462 -17.21 29.96 -10.84
N PRO A 463 -16.30 29.83 -9.86
CA PRO A 463 -16.43 28.84 -8.78
C PRO A 463 -17.56 29.18 -7.81
N ILE A 464 -18.15 28.16 -7.18
CA ILE A 464 -19.20 28.32 -6.16
C ILE A 464 -18.63 28.46 -4.74
N THR A 465 -17.45 27.90 -4.47
CA THR A 465 -16.73 28.05 -3.19
C THR A 465 -15.23 27.75 -3.31
N GLY A 466 -14.44 28.32 -2.40
CA GLY A 466 -12.97 28.24 -2.33
C GLY A 466 -12.35 29.60 -1.96
N PRO A 467 -11.01 29.70 -1.90
CA PRO A 467 -10.04 28.63 -2.17
C PRO A 467 -10.02 27.53 -1.09
N PHE A 468 -9.58 26.35 -1.51
CA PHE A 468 -9.13 25.25 -0.67
C PHE A 468 -7.68 24.92 -1.06
N THR A 469 -6.94 24.24 -0.18
CA THR A 469 -5.56 23.82 -0.43
C THR A 469 -5.35 22.36 -0.06
N ALA A 470 -4.43 21.70 -0.76
CA ALA A 470 -3.86 20.41 -0.37
C ALA A 470 -2.34 20.45 -0.61
N ASP A 471 -1.55 19.86 0.30
CA ASP A 471 -0.12 19.68 0.13
C ASP A 471 0.13 18.27 -0.40
N LEU A 472 0.65 18.18 -1.63
CA LEU A 472 0.85 16.92 -2.33
C LEU A 472 2.20 16.28 -1.98
N GLY A 473 2.30 14.96 -2.19
CA GLY A 473 3.51 14.16 -2.00
C GLY A 473 4.69 14.54 -2.92
N ASP A 474 4.49 15.48 -3.85
CA ASP A 474 5.58 16.11 -4.60
C ASP A 474 6.19 17.34 -3.90
N GLY A 475 5.72 17.74 -2.72
CA GLY A 475 6.17 18.97 -2.05
C GLY A 475 5.64 20.24 -2.74
N THR A 476 4.46 20.17 -3.35
CA THR A 476 3.71 21.35 -3.80
C THR A 476 2.37 21.51 -3.07
N THR A 477 2.03 22.75 -2.75
CA THR A 477 0.67 23.12 -2.36
C THR A 477 -0.12 23.39 -3.64
N VAL A 478 -1.22 22.67 -3.86
CA VAL A 478 -2.24 23.05 -4.84
C VAL A 478 -3.28 23.95 -4.19
N THR A 479 -3.72 25.00 -4.90
CA THR A 479 -4.94 25.74 -4.57
C THR A 479 -6.03 25.34 -5.55
N TYR A 480 -7.22 25.02 -5.03
CA TYR A 480 -8.35 24.58 -5.84
C TYR A 480 -9.67 25.22 -5.38
N TYR A 481 -10.64 25.23 -6.29
CA TYR A 481 -11.98 25.77 -6.08
C TYR A 481 -13.03 24.79 -6.60
N TRP A 482 -14.22 24.81 -6.01
CA TRP A 482 -15.34 23.98 -6.46
C TRP A 482 -16.14 24.73 -7.52
N TYR A 483 -16.39 24.06 -8.64
CA TYR A 483 -17.27 24.54 -9.71
C TYR A 483 -18.47 23.61 -9.81
N ARG A 484 -19.64 24.15 -10.18
CA ARG A 484 -20.70 23.31 -10.75
C ARG A 484 -20.16 22.69 -12.02
N PHE A 485 -20.42 21.41 -12.28
CA PHE A 485 -19.70 20.65 -13.31
C PHE A 485 -19.71 21.37 -14.68
N VAL A 486 -20.87 21.85 -15.17
CA VAL A 486 -20.92 22.54 -16.48
C VAL A 486 -20.47 23.99 -16.48
N ASP A 487 -20.11 24.53 -15.31
CA ASP A 487 -19.59 25.89 -15.14
C ASP A 487 -18.06 25.90 -14.98
N GLN A 488 -17.41 24.74 -15.02
CA GLN A 488 -15.94 24.63 -15.04
C GLN A 488 -15.32 25.24 -16.32
N PRO A 489 -14.05 25.69 -16.29
CA PRO A 489 -13.48 26.52 -17.35
C PRO A 489 -13.42 25.86 -18.74
N SER A 490 -13.23 24.53 -18.80
CA SER A 490 -13.21 23.77 -20.06
C SER A 490 -14.57 23.73 -20.74
N ILE A 491 -15.65 23.47 -20.00
CA ILE A 491 -17.02 23.43 -20.51
C ILE A 491 -17.49 24.83 -20.97
N ILE A 492 -17.14 25.88 -20.22
CA ILE A 492 -17.44 27.26 -20.63
C ILE A 492 -16.66 27.64 -21.89
N HIS A 493 -15.37 27.28 -22.00
CA HIS A 493 -14.57 27.54 -23.20
C HIS A 493 -15.05 26.75 -24.42
N ALA A 494 -15.53 25.52 -24.23
CA ALA A 494 -16.12 24.69 -25.29
C ALA A 494 -17.42 25.27 -25.89
N ASN A 495 -18.00 26.31 -25.27
CA ASN A 495 -19.12 27.09 -25.81
C ASN A 495 -20.33 26.21 -26.21
N LEU A 496 -20.59 25.17 -25.41
CA LEU A 496 -21.63 24.18 -25.68
C LEU A 496 -23.04 24.82 -25.63
N PRO A 497 -23.97 24.45 -26.54
CA PRO A 497 -25.35 24.93 -26.48
C PRO A 497 -26.02 24.65 -25.13
N GLU A 498 -26.87 25.56 -24.66
CA GLU A 498 -27.53 25.50 -23.35
C GLU A 498 -28.26 24.17 -23.09
N ILE A 499 -28.91 23.60 -24.11
CA ILE A 499 -29.57 22.28 -24.04
C ILE A 499 -28.57 21.13 -23.82
N VAL A 500 -27.40 21.19 -24.47
CA VAL A 500 -26.32 20.19 -24.31
C VAL A 500 -25.66 20.34 -22.94
N ARG A 501 -25.42 21.57 -22.47
CA ARG A 501 -24.96 21.83 -21.09
C ARG A 501 -25.96 21.29 -20.07
N THR A 502 -27.26 21.50 -20.28
CA THR A 502 -28.29 21.02 -19.34
C THR A 502 -28.29 19.49 -19.27
N LYS A 503 -28.23 18.78 -20.42
CA LYS A 503 -28.13 17.31 -20.42
C LYS A 503 -26.85 16.83 -19.75
N LEU A 504 -25.70 17.40 -20.11
CA LEU A 504 -24.39 17.06 -19.57
C LEU A 504 -24.33 17.22 -18.04
N GLN A 505 -24.89 18.30 -17.49
CA GLN A 505 -25.00 18.47 -16.04
C GLN A 505 -25.83 17.34 -15.40
N ASN A 506 -27.00 17.02 -15.97
CA ASN A 506 -27.87 15.96 -15.45
C ASN A 506 -27.19 14.57 -15.50
N SER A 507 -26.44 14.27 -16.57
CA SER A 507 -25.65 13.04 -16.67
C SER A 507 -24.59 12.93 -15.58
N VAL A 508 -23.92 14.03 -15.23
CA VAL A 508 -22.92 14.04 -14.13
C VAL A 508 -23.58 14.00 -12.75
N GLU A 509 -24.74 14.64 -12.59
CA GLU A 509 -25.56 14.50 -11.37
C GLU A 509 -26.02 13.05 -11.16
N LEU A 510 -26.40 12.33 -12.23
CA LEU A 510 -26.68 10.90 -12.18
C LEU A 510 -25.45 10.09 -11.74
N LEU A 511 -24.30 10.27 -12.40
CA LEU A 511 -23.04 9.61 -12.04
C LEU A 511 -22.69 9.82 -10.55
N HIS A 512 -22.58 11.06 -10.10
CA HIS A 512 -22.17 11.38 -8.72
C HIS A 512 -23.17 10.90 -7.66
N SER A 513 -24.41 10.58 -8.05
CA SER A 513 -25.45 10.05 -7.16
C SER A 513 -25.50 8.53 -7.07
N SER A 514 -24.87 7.82 -8.02
CA SER A 514 -25.03 6.36 -8.20
C SER A 514 -23.70 5.59 -8.27
N TRP A 515 -22.59 6.27 -8.53
CA TRP A 515 -21.25 5.70 -8.71
C TRP A 515 -20.27 6.35 -7.71
N SER A 516 -19.59 5.54 -6.88
CA SER A 516 -18.56 5.97 -5.94
C SER A 516 -17.16 5.59 -6.41
N HIS A 517 -16.17 6.39 -6.04
CA HIS A 517 -14.73 6.12 -6.22
C HIS A 517 -14.19 4.85 -5.55
N THR A 518 -15.02 4.12 -4.79
CA THR A 518 -14.69 2.86 -4.10
C THR A 518 -15.13 1.63 -4.87
N ASP A 519 -16.10 1.79 -5.78
CA ASP A 519 -16.75 0.68 -6.47
C ASP A 519 -15.80 0.02 -7.47
N GLU A 520 -16.07 -1.23 -7.86
CA GLU A 520 -15.27 -1.89 -8.89
C GLU A 520 -15.74 -1.48 -10.29
N TYR A 521 -14.82 -0.88 -11.06
CA TYR A 521 -15.04 -0.52 -12.48
C TYR A 521 -14.19 -1.37 -13.42
N LEU A 522 -12.97 -1.70 -12.99
CA LEU A 522 -12.02 -2.56 -13.68
C LEU A 522 -11.69 -3.71 -12.72
N THR A 523 -11.76 -4.95 -13.20
CA THR A 523 -11.31 -6.11 -12.42
C THR A 523 -9.86 -5.95 -11.98
N PRO A 524 -9.49 -6.25 -10.72
CA PRO A 524 -8.13 -6.15 -10.20
C PRO A 524 -7.04 -6.81 -11.07
N PRO A 525 -5.76 -6.40 -10.93
CA PRO A 525 -4.64 -6.99 -11.63
C PRO A 525 -4.50 -8.47 -11.24
N SER A 526 -4.45 -9.37 -12.21
CA SER A 526 -4.37 -10.82 -11.95
C SER A 526 -3.04 -11.28 -11.37
N ILE A 527 -2.02 -10.43 -11.41
CA ILE A 527 -0.68 -10.61 -10.83
C ILE A 527 -0.16 -9.22 -10.44
N GLY A 528 0.39 -9.10 -9.23
CA GLY A 528 0.94 -7.86 -8.67
C GLY A 528 -0.09 -7.04 -7.88
N LYS A 529 0.39 -6.27 -6.90
CA LYS A 529 -0.43 -5.40 -6.04
C LYS A 529 -0.95 -4.20 -6.84
N VAL A 530 -2.09 -3.62 -6.44
CA VAL A 530 -2.65 -2.40 -7.06
C VAL A 530 -1.87 -1.18 -6.61
N ALA A 531 -1.59 -0.23 -7.51
CA ALA A 531 -0.91 1.03 -7.15
C ALA A 531 -1.82 2.00 -6.37
N THR A 532 -1.22 2.85 -5.55
CA THR A 532 -1.89 3.91 -4.78
C THR A 532 -1.66 5.30 -5.40
N LEU A 533 -2.70 6.14 -5.50
CA LEU A 533 -2.52 7.55 -5.84
C LEU A 533 -2.02 8.33 -4.62
N ASP A 534 -1.34 9.46 -4.83
CA ASP A 534 -0.94 10.39 -3.76
C ASP A 534 -2.16 10.71 -2.85
N PRO A 535 -2.18 10.32 -1.55
CA PRO A 535 -3.39 10.46 -0.74
C PRO A 535 -3.94 11.88 -0.68
N ALA A 536 -3.08 12.89 -0.82
CA ALA A 536 -3.47 14.29 -0.85
C ALA A 536 -4.21 14.74 -2.13
N VAL A 537 -4.25 13.91 -3.18
CA VAL A 537 -5.16 14.14 -4.33
C VAL A 537 -6.59 13.62 -4.09
N ILE A 538 -6.82 12.81 -3.05
CA ILE A 538 -8.16 12.34 -2.70
C ILE A 538 -8.87 13.39 -1.83
N VAL A 539 -10.05 13.85 -2.25
CA VAL A 539 -10.77 14.94 -1.58
C VAL A 539 -12.23 14.61 -1.28
N LYS A 540 -12.66 15.05 -0.10
CA LYS A 540 -14.06 15.01 0.33
C LYS A 540 -14.80 16.27 -0.18
N PRO A 541 -15.93 16.13 -0.90
CA PRO A 541 -16.74 17.27 -1.28
C PRO A 541 -17.25 18.04 -0.05
N PRO A 542 -17.30 19.39 -0.08
CA PRO A 542 -18.02 20.17 0.91
C PRO A 542 -19.51 19.82 0.93
N ALA A 543 -20.13 19.92 2.11
CA ALA A 543 -21.52 19.54 2.33
C ALA A 543 -22.48 20.26 1.36
N GLY A 544 -23.25 19.49 0.58
CA GLY A 544 -24.16 19.98 -0.46
C GLY A 544 -23.54 20.11 -1.85
N LEU A 545 -22.26 19.77 -2.03
CA LEU A 545 -21.54 19.75 -3.32
C LEU A 545 -21.15 18.32 -3.75
N GLU A 546 -21.68 17.29 -3.09
CA GLU A 546 -21.40 15.89 -3.40
C GLU A 546 -21.86 15.51 -4.82
N ILE A 547 -22.95 16.10 -5.33
CA ILE A 547 -23.58 15.73 -6.59
C ILE A 547 -23.56 16.91 -7.58
N GLY A 548 -22.99 16.71 -8.77
CA GLY A 548 -22.98 17.71 -9.85
C GLY A 548 -21.94 18.84 -9.75
N TYR A 549 -20.96 18.73 -8.84
CA TYR A 549 -19.84 19.67 -8.70
C TYR A 549 -18.50 18.95 -8.76
N VAL A 550 -17.44 19.67 -9.14
CA VAL A 550 -16.06 19.15 -9.22
C VAL A 550 -15.04 20.15 -8.67
N PRO A 551 -13.93 19.68 -8.08
CA PRO A 551 -12.80 20.52 -7.71
C PRO A 551 -11.93 20.81 -8.94
N ILE A 552 -11.48 22.06 -9.11
CA ILE A 552 -10.57 22.47 -10.18
C ILE A 552 -9.35 23.15 -9.54
N VAL A 553 -8.15 22.62 -9.80
CA VAL A 553 -6.88 23.24 -9.37
C VAL A 553 -6.61 24.50 -10.21
N THR A 554 -6.33 25.61 -9.55
CA THR A 554 -6.10 26.92 -10.17
C THR A 554 -4.68 27.45 -9.94
N ARG A 555 -3.99 26.93 -8.91
CA ARG A 555 -2.61 27.25 -8.52
C ARG A 555 -1.87 25.97 -8.11
N GLN A 556 -0.59 25.87 -8.42
CA GLN A 556 0.32 24.86 -7.83
C GLN A 556 1.70 25.47 -7.66
N GLU A 557 2.22 25.48 -6.43
CA GLU A 557 3.52 26.07 -6.07
C GLU A 557 4.26 25.20 -5.06
N LYS A 558 5.57 25.39 -4.90
CA LYS A 558 6.35 24.69 -3.87
C LYS A 558 5.75 24.94 -2.48
N SER A 559 5.54 23.87 -1.70
CA SER A 559 5.01 23.97 -0.34
C SER A 559 5.89 24.86 0.55
N LYS A 560 5.30 25.44 1.58
CA LYS A 560 6.05 26.17 2.61
C LYS A 560 6.89 25.17 3.42
N PRO A 561 8.15 25.50 3.78
CA PRO A 561 8.94 24.67 4.68
C PRO A 561 8.23 24.48 6.02
N ARG A 562 8.20 23.25 6.51
CA ARG A 562 7.62 22.85 7.80
C ARG A 562 8.41 21.72 8.43
N VAL A 563 8.27 21.52 9.74
CA VAL A 563 8.86 20.37 10.43
C VAL A 563 7.90 19.18 10.37
N ARG A 564 8.38 18.01 9.92
CA ARG A 564 7.65 16.73 9.98
C ARG A 564 7.93 16.07 11.32
N VAL A 565 6.90 15.95 12.16
CA VAL A 565 7.03 15.47 13.53
C VAL A 565 6.54 14.03 13.61
N PHE A 566 7.40 13.15 14.13
CA PHE A 566 7.09 11.74 14.35
C PHE A 566 7.17 11.41 15.83
N VAL A 567 6.17 10.71 16.36
CA VAL A 567 6.17 10.27 17.76
C VAL A 567 6.64 8.83 17.82
N LEU A 568 7.65 8.53 18.63
CA LEU A 568 8.13 7.16 18.89
C LEU A 568 7.86 6.80 20.35
N ALA A 569 6.90 5.90 20.57
CA ALA A 569 6.37 5.58 21.89
C ALA A 569 6.43 4.08 22.23
N GLY A 570 6.43 3.77 23.53
CA GLY A 570 6.41 2.40 24.03
C GLY A 570 7.30 2.20 25.26
N GLN A 571 7.92 1.03 25.38
CA GLN A 571 8.78 0.70 26.53
C GLN A 571 10.28 0.68 26.19
N SER A 572 11.09 -0.02 26.97
CA SER A 572 12.54 -0.13 26.80
C SER A 572 13.04 -0.55 25.42
N ASN A 573 12.31 -1.41 24.71
CA ASN A 573 12.65 -1.73 23.31
C ASN A 573 12.47 -0.53 22.35
N MET A 574 11.58 0.41 22.67
CA MET A 574 11.58 1.72 22.04
C MET A 574 12.70 2.62 22.60
N GLU A 575 12.91 2.70 23.93
CA GLU A 575 14.00 3.51 24.54
C GLU A 575 15.37 3.24 23.89
N GLY A 576 15.65 1.99 23.54
CA GLY A 576 16.79 1.57 22.74
C GLY A 576 17.90 0.92 23.56
N TYR A 577 18.09 -0.38 23.36
CA TYR A 577 19.02 -1.22 24.13
C TYR A 577 20.09 -1.93 23.29
N GLY A 578 20.28 -1.55 22.02
CA GLY A 578 21.34 -2.12 21.18
C GLY A 578 22.73 -1.63 21.58
N THR A 579 23.61 -2.53 22.01
CA THR A 579 24.96 -2.19 22.53
C THR A 579 25.87 -1.63 21.45
N ILE A 580 26.48 -0.46 21.69
CA ILE A 580 27.42 0.16 20.72
C ILE A 580 28.81 -0.49 20.79
N ASP A 581 29.40 -0.53 21.99
CA ASP A 581 30.73 -1.07 22.27
C ASP A 581 30.59 -2.08 23.41
N ASP A 582 30.95 -3.33 23.16
CA ASP A 582 31.12 -4.33 24.22
C ASP A 582 32.59 -4.44 24.64
N ALA A 583 32.82 -4.67 25.92
CA ALA A 583 34.15 -4.74 26.52
C ALA A 583 34.80 -6.13 26.39
N GLU A 584 34.02 -7.20 26.21
CA GLU A 584 34.51 -8.57 26.05
C GLU A 584 34.75 -8.92 24.58
N ASN A 585 34.17 -8.13 23.66
CA ASN A 585 34.13 -8.24 22.20
C ASN A 585 33.20 -9.36 21.72
N ASP A 586 32.07 -9.53 22.41
CA ASP A 586 31.01 -10.43 21.97
C ASP A 586 30.29 -9.89 20.71
N PRO A 587 29.82 -10.80 19.84
CA PRO A 587 29.21 -10.45 18.54
C PRO A 587 27.88 -9.70 18.70
N GLY A 588 27.51 -8.93 17.66
CA GLY A 588 26.23 -8.22 17.62
C GLY A 588 26.22 -6.86 18.33
N SER A 589 27.37 -6.35 18.79
CA SER A 589 27.53 -4.93 19.12
C SER A 589 27.60 -4.08 17.83
N LEU A 590 27.27 -2.78 17.88
CA LEU A 590 27.27 -1.93 16.68
C LEU A 590 28.65 -1.87 16.02
N HIS A 591 29.73 -1.84 16.82
CA HIS A 591 31.09 -1.92 16.27
C HIS A 591 31.38 -3.26 15.57
N ASP A 592 30.84 -4.37 16.03
CA ASP A 592 30.97 -5.67 15.36
C ASP A 592 30.15 -5.71 14.06
N VAL A 593 28.91 -5.23 14.09
CA VAL A 593 28.04 -5.14 12.89
C VAL A 593 28.70 -4.33 11.78
N ILE A 594 29.20 -3.13 12.08
CA ILE A 594 29.84 -2.24 11.09
C ILE A 594 31.19 -2.80 10.61
N GLN A 595 31.96 -3.51 11.44
CA GLN A 595 33.21 -4.14 11.02
C GLN A 595 33.00 -5.36 10.10
N ASN A 596 31.86 -6.04 10.21
CA ASN A 596 31.52 -7.21 9.39
C ASN A 596 30.61 -6.89 8.19
N ASP A 597 30.20 -5.63 7.99
CA ASP A 597 29.40 -5.18 6.85
C ASP A 597 30.22 -5.13 5.55
N VAL A 598 30.49 -6.31 4.98
CA VAL A 598 31.23 -6.48 3.72
C VAL A 598 30.43 -6.01 2.50
N GLN A 599 29.10 -5.82 2.63
CA GLN A 599 28.22 -5.41 1.53
C GLN A 599 27.96 -3.89 1.51
N GLY A 600 28.04 -3.23 2.66
CA GLY A 600 27.81 -1.79 2.83
C GLY A 600 26.38 -1.41 3.23
N SER A 601 25.56 -2.37 3.64
CA SER A 601 24.14 -2.21 4.00
C SER A 601 23.89 -1.24 5.16
N TRP A 602 24.90 -0.98 5.98
CA TRP A 602 24.87 -0.09 7.14
C TRP A 602 25.85 1.08 7.03
N SER A 603 26.52 1.24 5.88
CA SER A 603 27.57 2.24 5.65
C SER A 603 27.11 3.69 5.85
N GLN A 604 25.81 3.97 5.73
CA GLN A 604 25.18 5.25 6.06
C GLN A 604 25.35 5.68 7.52
N ILE A 605 25.55 4.75 8.46
CA ILE A 605 25.72 5.00 9.90
C ILE A 605 27.12 5.60 10.20
N GLY A 606 28.09 5.39 9.32
CA GLY A 606 29.49 5.82 9.49
C GLY A 606 30.38 4.73 10.11
N GLU A 607 31.54 5.14 10.64
CA GLU A 607 32.58 4.25 11.19
C GLU A 607 32.82 4.50 12.69
N LYS A 608 33.49 3.56 13.38
CA LYS A 608 33.92 3.74 14.77
C LYS A 608 34.72 5.05 14.92
N ASP A 609 34.42 5.82 15.96
CA ASP A 609 34.95 7.16 16.24
C ASP A 609 34.59 8.25 15.20
N ASN A 610 33.80 7.94 14.15
CA ASN A 610 33.34 8.86 13.10
C ASN A 610 31.93 8.48 12.60
N TRP A 611 30.96 8.54 13.51
CA TRP A 611 29.54 8.30 13.21
C TRP A 611 28.92 9.42 12.37
N THR A 612 27.97 9.06 11.50
CA THR A 612 27.14 10.00 10.76
C THR A 612 26.21 10.74 11.72
N ILE A 613 26.09 12.06 11.52
CA ILE A 613 25.07 12.90 12.14
C ILE A 613 24.12 13.31 11.01
N LEU A 614 22.82 13.00 11.13
CA LEU A 614 21.85 13.33 10.08
C LEU A 614 21.64 14.83 9.95
N ASP A 615 21.52 15.30 8.70
CA ASP A 615 21.59 16.73 8.42
C ASP A 615 20.22 17.44 8.49
N ASN A 616 19.12 16.71 8.31
CA ASN A 616 17.74 17.21 8.35
C ASN A 616 16.90 16.62 9.50
N ALA A 617 17.32 15.49 10.10
CA ALA A 617 16.61 14.80 11.18
C ALA A 617 17.14 15.09 12.61
N PHE A 618 16.21 15.35 13.53
CA PHE A 618 16.44 15.75 14.92
C PHE A 618 15.66 14.87 15.90
N LEU A 619 16.14 14.77 17.15
CA LEU A 619 15.54 13.99 18.23
C LEU A 619 15.27 14.86 19.47
N TYR A 620 14.06 14.74 20.00
CA TYR A 620 13.70 15.06 21.38
C TYR A 620 13.53 13.75 22.17
N PHE A 621 14.27 13.55 23.25
CA PHE A 621 14.09 12.40 24.14
C PHE A 621 14.49 12.73 25.58
N GLU A 622 13.58 12.56 26.53
CA GLU A 622 13.85 12.65 27.97
C GLU A 622 14.23 11.26 28.52
N ARG A 623 15.53 11.05 28.80
CA ARG A 623 16.08 9.78 29.27
C ARG A 623 16.85 9.95 30.58
N ASN A 624 16.55 9.15 31.60
CA ASN A 624 17.43 8.88 32.76
C ASN A 624 18.29 10.06 33.32
N GLY A 625 17.72 11.27 33.41
CA GLY A 625 18.40 12.48 33.95
C GLY A 625 19.03 13.42 32.92
N GLU A 626 18.79 13.20 31.62
CA GLU A 626 19.21 14.01 30.47
C GLU A 626 18.03 14.24 29.52
N THR A 627 18.05 15.34 28.77
CA THR A 627 17.16 15.52 27.60
C THR A 627 17.99 15.72 26.35
N ILE A 628 17.86 14.81 25.39
CA ILE A 628 18.43 14.95 24.05
C ILE A 628 17.58 15.96 23.28
N LYS A 629 18.22 16.97 22.69
CA LYS A 629 17.64 18.00 21.83
C LYS A 629 18.66 18.33 20.74
N SER A 630 18.82 17.43 19.77
CA SER A 630 19.91 17.49 18.78
C SER A 630 19.60 16.68 17.51
N LYS A 631 20.41 16.88 16.46
CA LYS A 631 20.45 15.99 15.28
C LYS A 631 20.59 14.51 15.65
N VAL A 632 20.03 13.62 14.83
CA VAL A 632 20.07 12.17 15.06
C VAL A 632 21.48 11.61 14.79
N THR A 633 21.97 10.76 15.69
CA THR A 633 23.26 10.06 15.59
C THR A 633 23.32 8.90 16.59
N VAL A 634 24.32 8.02 16.43
CA VAL A 634 24.66 6.93 17.36
C VAL A 634 24.85 7.45 18.81
N GLY A 635 24.37 6.68 19.80
CA GLY A 635 24.45 7.02 21.24
C GLY A 635 23.18 7.63 21.85
N GLN A 636 22.05 7.57 21.15
CA GLN A 636 20.78 8.22 21.51
C GLN A 636 19.70 7.26 22.05
N GLY A 637 20.04 6.00 22.32
CA GLY A 637 19.18 5.03 23.02
C GLY A 637 19.00 5.34 24.51
N ALA A 638 18.60 4.34 25.31
CA ALA A 638 18.28 4.50 26.74
C ALA A 638 19.44 5.07 27.60
N TYR A 639 20.68 4.85 27.13
CA TYR A 639 21.91 5.42 27.67
C TYR A 639 22.88 5.76 26.52
N ALA A 640 23.89 6.59 26.79
CA ALA A 640 24.85 7.06 25.79
C ALA A 640 25.69 5.95 25.09
N GLY A 641 25.72 4.74 25.65
CA GLY A 641 26.38 3.56 25.07
C GLY A 641 25.45 2.67 24.23
N LEU A 642 24.19 3.06 24.01
CA LEU A 642 23.17 2.25 23.33
C LEU A 642 22.51 3.02 22.16
N ILE A 643 21.95 2.26 21.22
CA ILE A 643 21.03 2.71 20.16
C ILE A 643 19.65 2.07 20.32
N GLY A 644 18.61 2.69 19.76
CA GLY A 644 17.32 2.07 19.54
C GLY A 644 16.88 2.14 18.07
N PRO A 645 15.59 1.90 17.79
CA PRO A 645 15.06 1.95 16.44
C PRO A 645 15.07 3.37 15.84
N GLU A 646 15.17 4.42 16.67
CA GLU A 646 15.15 5.83 16.23
C GLU A 646 16.23 6.15 15.19
N LEU A 647 17.39 5.49 15.26
CA LEU A 647 18.52 5.74 14.38
C LEU A 647 18.18 5.40 12.92
N MET A 648 17.75 4.16 12.66
CA MET A 648 17.42 3.74 11.30
C MET A 648 16.04 4.23 10.84
N PHE A 649 15.11 4.48 11.76
CA PHE A 649 13.84 5.15 11.47
C PHE A 649 14.10 6.57 10.92
N ALA A 650 15.01 7.33 11.55
CA ALA A 650 15.42 8.64 11.06
C ALA A 650 16.13 8.56 9.69
N HIS A 651 17.03 7.58 9.48
CA HIS A 651 17.73 7.42 8.20
C HIS A 651 16.76 7.22 7.03
N GLN A 652 15.68 6.44 7.19
CA GLN A 652 14.69 6.25 6.12
C GLN A 652 13.90 7.53 5.83
N LEU A 653 13.47 8.24 6.87
CA LEU A 653 12.73 9.50 6.71
C LEU A 653 13.61 10.62 6.10
N ASP A 654 14.90 10.71 6.47
CA ASP A 654 15.87 11.70 5.96
C ASP A 654 16.23 11.46 4.48
N GLU A 655 16.12 10.22 3.98
CA GLU A 655 16.17 9.94 2.53
C GLU A 655 14.83 10.23 1.82
N PHE A 656 13.68 10.11 2.50
CA PHE A 656 12.34 10.31 1.92
C PHE A 656 11.91 11.78 1.82
N TYR A 657 12.16 12.61 2.83
CA TYR A 657 11.67 14.01 2.89
C TYR A 657 12.73 15.08 2.58
N GLU A 658 12.35 16.12 1.84
CA GLU A 658 13.10 17.39 1.79
C GLU A 658 12.84 18.30 3.02
N ASP A 659 11.70 18.11 3.71
CA ASP A 659 11.34 18.83 4.95
C ASP A 659 12.20 18.36 6.14
N PRO A 660 12.60 19.24 7.08
CA PRO A 660 13.23 18.84 8.34
C PRO A 660 12.36 17.92 9.19
N ILE A 661 12.98 16.94 9.84
CA ILE A 661 12.30 15.88 10.61
C ILE A 661 12.59 16.06 12.10
N LEU A 662 11.56 15.93 12.93
CA LEU A 662 11.68 15.86 14.39
C LEU A 662 11.06 14.57 14.91
N ILE A 663 11.86 13.72 15.52
CA ILE A 663 11.40 12.58 16.30
C ILE A 663 11.19 13.05 17.75
N ILE A 664 9.98 12.89 18.28
CA ILE A 664 9.67 13.05 19.70
C ILE A 664 9.53 11.66 20.31
N LYS A 665 10.42 11.32 21.22
CA LYS A 665 10.51 9.97 21.80
C LYS A 665 9.94 9.95 23.21
N THR A 666 8.81 9.27 23.36
CA THR A 666 8.01 9.16 24.59
C THR A 666 7.94 7.69 25.00
N ALA A 667 9.08 7.15 25.42
CA ALA A 667 9.26 5.76 25.76
C ALA A 667 9.94 5.63 27.12
N TRP A 668 9.47 4.67 27.93
CA TRP A 668 9.92 4.49 29.30
C TRP A 668 10.00 3.00 29.68
N GLY A 669 11.10 2.59 30.32
CA GLY A 669 11.35 1.19 30.67
C GLY A 669 10.33 0.57 31.63
N GLY A 670 9.93 -0.68 31.36
CA GLY A 670 9.09 -1.48 32.25
C GLY A 670 7.62 -1.05 32.32
N LYS A 671 7.03 -0.63 31.19
CA LYS A 671 5.68 -0.05 31.10
C LYS A 671 4.71 -0.90 30.32
N SER A 672 3.49 -1.06 30.85
CA SER A 672 2.40 -1.84 30.24
C SER A 672 1.42 -0.96 29.46
N LEU A 673 0.77 -1.53 28.45
CA LEU A 673 -0.40 -0.92 27.81
C LEU A 673 -1.65 -1.03 28.71
N ALA A 674 -1.73 -2.09 29.51
CA ALA A 674 -2.80 -2.32 30.46
C ALA A 674 -2.83 -1.33 31.64
N GLU A 675 -1.71 -0.79 32.14
CA GLU A 675 -1.75 0.17 33.26
C GLU A 675 -1.13 1.53 32.91
N ASP A 676 0.14 1.56 32.51
CA ASP A 676 0.89 2.80 32.37
C ASP A 676 0.43 3.65 31.17
N PHE A 677 0.11 3.00 30.05
CA PHE A 677 -0.34 3.63 28.80
C PHE A 677 -1.84 3.43 28.51
N ARG A 678 -2.65 2.98 29.48
CA ARG A 678 -4.09 2.67 29.27
C ARG A 678 -4.82 3.87 28.62
N PRO A 679 -5.33 3.76 27.38
CA PRO A 679 -5.89 4.91 26.67
C PRO A 679 -7.28 5.30 27.21
N PRO A 680 -7.73 6.56 27.01
CA PRO A 680 -8.91 7.10 27.67
C PRO A 680 -10.26 6.46 27.26
N SER A 681 -10.32 5.73 26.14
CA SER A 681 -11.50 4.95 25.74
C SER A 681 -11.48 3.50 26.24
N ALA A 682 -10.36 3.01 26.78
CA ALA A 682 -10.29 1.70 27.43
C ALA A 682 -11.00 1.70 28.79
N ALA A 683 -11.43 0.52 29.24
CA ALA A 683 -12.20 0.38 30.48
C ALA A 683 -11.31 0.55 31.72
N GLY A 684 -11.16 1.77 32.25
CA GLY A 684 -10.37 1.99 33.47
C GLY A 684 -10.22 3.47 33.85
N ALA A 685 -9.08 3.81 34.42
CA ALA A 685 -8.55 5.17 34.46
C ALA A 685 -7.44 5.28 33.40
N THR A 686 -7.32 6.45 32.76
CA THR A 686 -6.23 6.72 31.80
C THR A 686 -4.87 6.50 32.46
N GLY A 687 -3.95 5.84 31.75
CA GLY A 687 -2.59 5.60 32.20
C GLY A 687 -1.78 6.89 32.21
N ALA A 688 -1.00 7.10 33.28
CA ALA A 688 -0.25 8.34 33.47
C ALA A 688 0.76 8.64 32.34
N TYR A 689 1.31 7.60 31.70
CA TYR A 689 2.27 7.74 30.59
C TYR A 689 1.58 7.96 29.24
N TYR A 690 0.27 7.67 29.11
CA TYR A 690 -0.52 8.17 28.00
C TYR A 690 -0.69 9.69 28.09
N ASP A 691 -1.07 10.20 29.27
CA ASP A 691 -1.22 11.64 29.51
C ASP A 691 0.13 12.37 29.34
N GLU A 692 1.22 11.85 29.93
CA GLU A 692 2.58 12.42 29.82
C GLU A 692 3.11 12.42 28.38
N MET A 693 2.87 11.37 27.60
CA MET A 693 3.18 11.32 26.16
C MET A 693 2.47 12.44 25.39
N ILE A 694 1.16 12.60 25.61
CA ILE A 694 0.35 13.60 24.90
C ILE A 694 0.70 15.03 25.37
N GLU A 695 1.10 15.23 26.63
CA GLU A 695 1.61 16.51 27.14
C GLU A 695 2.95 16.87 26.49
N ILE A 696 3.95 15.96 26.48
CA ILE A 696 5.26 16.18 25.86
C ILE A 696 5.14 16.51 24.37
N VAL A 697 4.32 15.77 23.61
CA VAL A 697 4.12 16.02 22.17
C VAL A 697 3.52 17.41 21.93
N ARG A 698 2.56 17.85 22.75
CA ARG A 698 1.95 19.19 22.65
C ARG A 698 2.92 20.29 23.07
N ASP A 699 3.70 20.10 24.13
CA ASP A 699 4.62 21.12 24.64
C ASP A 699 5.85 21.31 23.72
N VAL A 700 6.44 20.23 23.21
CA VAL A 700 7.59 20.32 22.27
C VAL A 700 7.15 20.98 20.95
N THR A 701 6.03 20.54 20.37
CA THR A 701 5.53 21.13 19.12
C THR A 701 5.01 22.56 19.30
N GLY A 702 4.46 22.90 20.47
CA GLY A 702 4.10 24.27 20.84
C GLY A 702 5.30 25.21 21.08
N ASN A 703 6.51 24.68 21.30
CA ASN A 703 7.70 25.45 21.70
C ASN A 703 8.91 25.28 20.76
N LEU A 704 8.75 24.78 19.52
CA LEU A 704 9.84 24.48 18.57
C LEU A 704 10.95 25.55 18.48
N ALA A 705 10.60 26.84 18.54
CA ALA A 705 11.57 27.94 18.50
C ALA A 705 12.55 28.00 19.70
N ASN A 706 12.16 27.43 20.84
CA ASN A 706 12.99 27.31 22.05
C ASN A 706 13.73 25.97 22.09
N GLU A 707 13.04 24.90 21.67
CA GLU A 707 13.55 23.52 21.71
C GLU A 707 14.60 23.25 20.63
N PHE A 708 14.35 23.75 19.42
CA PHE A 708 15.18 23.56 18.23
C PHE A 708 15.35 24.90 17.49
N PRO A 709 16.12 25.86 18.06
CA PRO A 709 16.29 27.22 17.51
C PRO A 709 17.05 27.27 16.17
N GLU A 710 17.45 26.11 15.64
CA GLU A 710 18.08 25.92 14.33
C GLU A 710 17.09 25.57 13.20
N PHE A 711 15.81 25.29 13.52
CA PHE A 711 14.76 25.17 12.49
C PHE A 711 14.50 26.51 11.80
N THR A 712 14.34 26.45 10.47
CA THR A 712 14.08 27.63 9.62
C THR A 712 12.60 27.99 9.48
N SER A 713 11.72 27.10 9.91
CA SER A 713 10.27 27.30 10.01
C SER A 713 9.78 26.86 11.39
N MET A 714 8.65 27.41 11.82
CA MET A 714 7.94 27.04 13.04
C MET A 714 6.55 26.45 12.75
N ASP A 715 6.17 26.40 11.48
CA ASP A 715 5.02 25.61 11.02
C ASP A 715 5.44 24.12 11.06
N TYR A 716 4.55 23.24 11.53
CA TYR A 716 4.82 21.80 11.66
C TYR A 716 3.59 20.96 11.30
N GLU A 717 3.83 19.67 11.08
CA GLU A 717 2.82 18.63 10.89
C GLU A 717 3.24 17.43 11.74
N ILE A 718 2.32 16.79 12.47
CA ILE A 718 2.59 15.49 13.08
C ILE A 718 2.23 14.44 12.03
N SER A 719 3.26 13.80 11.47
CA SER A 719 3.18 13.00 10.24
C SER A 719 3.13 11.49 10.51
N GLY A 720 3.34 11.03 11.74
CA GLY A 720 3.14 9.62 12.11
C GLY A 720 3.50 9.26 13.56
N PHE A 721 3.11 8.05 13.96
CA PHE A 721 3.32 7.48 15.30
C PHE A 721 3.86 6.04 15.22
N GLY A 722 5.02 5.76 15.80
CA GLY A 722 5.58 4.41 15.95
C GLY A 722 5.38 3.86 17.35
N TRP A 723 4.78 2.68 17.47
CA TRP A 723 4.53 1.98 18.74
C TRP A 723 5.41 0.72 18.83
N PHE A 724 6.25 0.62 19.87
CA PHE A 724 6.99 -0.61 20.17
C PHE A 724 6.99 -0.93 21.67
N GLN A 725 6.05 -1.79 22.05
CA GLN A 725 5.74 -2.15 23.43
C GLN A 725 5.11 -3.56 23.46
N GLY A 726 5.05 -4.20 24.63
CA GLY A 726 4.20 -5.38 24.83
C GLY A 726 4.68 -6.30 25.95
N TRP A 727 6.02 -6.37 26.14
CA TRP A 727 6.65 -7.28 27.11
C TRP A 727 6.04 -7.21 28.51
N ASN A 728 5.72 -6.02 29.01
CA ASN A 728 5.21 -5.85 30.36
C ASN A 728 3.72 -6.23 30.55
N ASP A 729 2.98 -6.48 29.48
CA ASP A 729 1.58 -6.92 29.55
C ASP A 729 1.48 -8.44 29.80
N GLY A 730 2.59 -9.18 29.71
CA GLY A 730 2.72 -10.55 30.22
C GLY A 730 2.61 -10.68 31.75
N ALA A 731 2.48 -9.57 32.48
CA ALA A 731 2.41 -9.56 33.94
C ALA A 731 1.16 -10.21 34.54
N SER A 732 0.07 -10.37 33.77
CA SER A 732 -1.11 -11.14 34.19
C SER A 732 -1.98 -11.55 32.99
N ASP A 733 -2.74 -12.63 33.17
CA ASP A 733 -3.76 -13.08 32.21
C ASP A 733 -4.76 -11.95 31.89
N ASP A 734 -5.15 -11.14 32.89
CA ASP A 734 -6.06 -9.99 32.70
C ASP A 734 -5.47 -8.98 31.70
N PHE A 735 -4.17 -8.62 31.85
CA PHE A 735 -3.48 -7.69 30.96
C PHE A 735 -3.37 -8.24 29.52
N LEU A 736 -3.03 -9.52 29.38
CA LEU A 736 -2.99 -10.21 28.08
C LEU A 736 -4.37 -10.19 27.38
N ASN A 737 -5.45 -10.41 28.14
CA ASN A 737 -6.82 -10.42 27.62
C ASN A 737 -7.34 -9.03 27.20
N GLU A 738 -6.89 -7.93 27.83
CA GLU A 738 -7.29 -6.56 27.43
C GLU A 738 -6.38 -5.92 26.36
N TYR A 739 -5.23 -6.52 26.03
CA TYR A 739 -4.19 -5.90 25.19
C TYR A 739 -4.68 -5.46 23.79
N GLU A 740 -5.38 -6.34 23.05
CA GLU A 740 -5.85 -6.04 21.68
C GLU A 740 -6.83 -4.85 21.68
N ASN A 741 -7.80 -4.86 22.60
CA ASN A 741 -8.77 -3.79 22.77
C ASN A 741 -8.07 -2.49 23.16
N ASN A 742 -7.12 -2.53 24.10
CA ASN A 742 -6.37 -1.35 24.49
C ASN A 742 -5.50 -0.82 23.34
N LEU A 743 -4.94 -1.67 22.49
CA LEU A 743 -4.14 -1.24 21.34
C LEU A 743 -5.02 -0.59 20.26
N TYR A 744 -6.21 -1.16 20.02
CA TYR A 744 -7.24 -0.53 19.19
C TYR A 744 -7.64 0.85 19.73
N TYR A 745 -7.90 0.97 21.04
CA TYR A 745 -8.24 2.26 21.65
C TYR A 745 -7.06 3.25 21.60
N LEU A 746 -5.81 2.78 21.77
CA LEU A 746 -4.60 3.61 21.70
C LEU A 746 -4.51 4.31 20.34
N VAL A 747 -4.59 3.55 19.23
CA VAL A 747 -4.54 4.06 17.85
C VAL A 747 -5.60 5.13 17.60
N ASN A 748 -6.84 4.90 18.07
CA ASN A 748 -7.96 5.80 17.81
C ASN A 748 -7.95 7.03 18.75
N ASP A 749 -7.52 6.88 19.99
CA ASP A 749 -7.43 8.00 20.94
C ASP A 749 -6.24 8.92 20.63
N ILE A 750 -5.06 8.44 20.23
CA ILE A 750 -3.97 9.35 19.81
C ILE A 750 -4.37 10.19 18.59
N ARG A 751 -5.09 9.60 17.62
CA ARG A 751 -5.66 10.29 16.46
C ARG A 751 -6.64 11.40 16.88
N LYS A 752 -7.50 11.09 17.86
CA LYS A 752 -8.48 12.02 18.44
C LYS A 752 -7.82 13.17 19.21
N ASP A 753 -6.88 12.86 20.10
CA ASP A 753 -6.30 13.81 21.05
C ASP A 753 -5.16 14.67 20.46
N LEU A 754 -4.50 14.20 19.39
CA LEU A 754 -3.65 15.03 18.53
C LEU A 754 -4.46 15.79 17.46
N ASN A 755 -5.77 15.53 17.33
CA ASN A 755 -6.68 16.10 16.34
C ASN A 755 -6.23 15.84 14.88
N ILE A 756 -5.79 14.60 14.62
CA ILE A 756 -5.39 14.10 13.29
C ILE A 756 -6.08 12.74 13.11
N PRO A 757 -7.31 12.69 12.55
CA PRO A 757 -8.12 11.46 12.51
C PRO A 757 -7.47 10.35 11.67
N ASP A 758 -6.62 10.72 10.72
CA ASP A 758 -5.99 9.85 9.73
C ASP A 758 -4.48 9.67 9.98
N LEU A 759 -3.99 9.95 11.21
CA LEU A 759 -2.55 9.89 11.53
C LEU A 759 -1.95 8.51 11.17
N PRO A 760 -0.87 8.43 10.36
CA PRO A 760 -0.16 7.18 10.11
C PRO A 760 0.37 6.54 11.39
N VAL A 761 0.14 5.24 11.58
CA VAL A 761 0.64 4.49 12.75
C VAL A 761 1.40 3.25 12.31
N VAL A 762 2.51 2.93 12.99
CA VAL A 762 3.25 1.67 12.80
C VAL A 762 3.34 0.92 14.12
N ILE A 763 2.95 -0.34 14.12
CA ILE A 763 2.94 -1.21 15.31
C ILE A 763 4.02 -2.28 15.14
N SER A 764 5.06 -2.26 15.98
CA SER A 764 6.09 -3.29 16.01
C SER A 764 5.73 -4.42 16.97
N SER A 765 5.89 -5.66 16.51
CA SER A 765 5.48 -6.86 17.24
C SER A 765 6.39 -7.22 18.41
N SER A 766 5.86 -7.93 19.39
CA SER A 766 6.61 -8.52 20.50
C SER A 766 7.28 -9.82 20.07
N GLY A 767 8.22 -9.72 19.12
CA GLY A 767 8.91 -10.87 18.51
C GLY A 767 10.11 -11.42 19.29
N GLN A 768 10.17 -11.24 20.61
CA GLN A 768 11.22 -11.84 21.44
C GLN A 768 11.17 -13.37 21.33
N GLY A 769 12.34 -14.02 21.25
CA GLY A 769 12.43 -15.46 20.95
C GLY A 769 12.28 -15.81 19.46
N GLY A 770 11.93 -14.85 18.61
CA GLY A 770 11.77 -15.06 17.17
C GLY A 770 10.67 -16.07 16.85
N TYR A 771 11.00 -17.04 16.00
CA TYR A 771 10.13 -18.15 15.62
C TYR A 771 10.38 -19.44 16.43
N GLU A 772 11.32 -19.44 17.38
CA GLU A 772 11.63 -20.63 18.18
C GLU A 772 10.58 -20.84 19.29
N GLN A 773 10.17 -22.09 19.52
CA GLN A 773 9.32 -22.46 20.64
C GLN A 773 10.16 -22.53 21.92
N ILE A 774 10.17 -21.44 22.68
CA ILE A 774 10.95 -21.32 23.93
C ILE A 774 10.12 -21.84 25.11
N ASP A 775 10.73 -22.62 26.01
CA ASP A 775 10.12 -23.17 27.24
C ASP A 775 10.03 -22.10 28.35
N ASP A 776 9.44 -20.95 28.01
CA ASP A 776 9.16 -19.82 28.89
C ASP A 776 7.75 -19.28 28.57
N LEU A 777 6.84 -19.37 29.55
CA LEU A 777 5.43 -18.98 29.40
C LEU A 777 5.25 -17.47 29.13
N TRP A 778 6.18 -16.62 29.58
CA TRP A 778 6.14 -15.19 29.29
C TRP A 778 6.49 -14.92 27.84
N VAL A 779 7.55 -15.56 27.32
CA VAL A 779 7.95 -15.46 25.91
C VAL A 779 6.86 -16.01 25.00
N GLN A 780 6.27 -17.16 25.33
CA GLN A 780 5.12 -17.73 24.60
C GLN A 780 3.93 -16.75 24.59
N SER A 781 3.62 -16.11 25.71
CA SER A 781 2.54 -15.10 25.79
C SER A 781 2.83 -13.89 24.87
N MET A 782 4.09 -13.48 24.76
CA MET A 782 4.49 -12.42 23.82
C MET A 782 4.37 -12.87 22.36
N GLN A 783 4.90 -14.05 22.03
CA GLN A 783 4.90 -14.59 20.67
C GLN A 783 3.49 -14.91 20.15
N ASN A 784 2.57 -15.36 21.01
CA ASN A 784 1.30 -15.96 20.61
C ASN A 784 0.06 -15.12 20.91
N ILE A 785 0.10 -14.24 21.93
CA ILE A 785 -1.03 -13.37 22.30
C ILE A 785 -0.71 -11.93 21.90
N VAL A 786 0.32 -11.32 22.49
CA VAL A 786 0.62 -9.89 22.29
C VAL A 786 1.05 -9.60 20.85
N SER A 787 1.96 -10.40 20.29
CA SER A 787 2.38 -10.28 18.89
C SER A 787 1.26 -10.59 17.88
N LEU A 788 0.22 -11.34 18.28
CA LEU A 788 -0.94 -11.62 17.42
C LEU A 788 -1.93 -10.45 17.46
N ALA A 789 -2.28 -9.95 18.65
CA ALA A 789 -3.07 -8.73 18.83
C ALA A 789 -2.44 -7.52 18.11
N GLN A 790 -1.11 -7.43 18.11
CA GLN A 790 -0.37 -6.41 17.35
C GLN A 790 -0.52 -6.55 15.84
N LYS A 791 -0.58 -7.78 15.31
CA LYS A 791 -0.91 -8.04 13.91
C LYS A 791 -2.37 -7.68 13.63
N VAL A 792 -3.31 -8.14 14.45
CA VAL A 792 -4.76 -7.91 14.26
C VAL A 792 -5.11 -6.41 14.21
N VAL A 793 -4.55 -5.58 15.10
CA VAL A 793 -4.77 -4.12 15.06
C VAL A 793 -3.92 -3.47 13.97
N GLY A 794 -2.69 -3.95 13.76
CA GLY A 794 -1.72 -3.41 12.78
C GLY A 794 -2.10 -3.65 11.32
N CYS A 795 -2.92 -4.67 11.06
CA CYS A 795 -3.32 -5.12 9.72
C CYS A 795 -4.81 -4.89 9.40
N ASN A 796 -5.51 -4.06 10.16
CA ASN A 796 -6.94 -3.81 9.94
C ASN A 796 -7.18 -2.80 8.80
N ASP A 797 -6.87 -3.24 7.58
CA ASP A 797 -6.95 -2.42 6.37
C ASP A 797 -8.38 -2.01 5.99
N THR A 798 -9.38 -2.82 6.32
CA THR A 798 -10.81 -2.46 6.15
C THR A 798 -11.19 -1.24 6.98
N LEU A 799 -10.59 -1.06 8.17
CA LEU A 799 -10.84 0.08 9.04
C LEU A 799 -9.90 1.27 8.76
N TYR A 800 -8.65 1.00 8.35
CA TYR A 800 -7.58 2.01 8.31
C TYR A 800 -7.02 2.33 6.92
N GLY A 801 -7.33 1.54 5.88
CA GLY A 801 -6.95 1.81 4.49
C GLY A 801 -5.44 1.98 4.28
N GLY A 802 -4.60 1.09 4.81
CA GLY A 802 -3.15 1.20 4.70
C GLY A 802 -2.51 2.36 5.49
N LYS A 803 -3.24 3.01 6.42
CA LYS A 803 -2.72 4.06 7.33
C LYS A 803 -2.31 3.56 8.72
N VAL A 804 -2.45 2.26 8.97
CA VAL A 804 -1.85 1.56 10.11
C VAL A 804 -1.10 0.37 9.55
N GLY A 805 0.16 0.23 9.92
CA GLY A 805 1.05 -0.84 9.45
C GLY A 805 1.62 -1.70 10.58
N PHE A 806 2.21 -2.83 10.21
CA PHE A 806 2.68 -3.85 11.15
C PHE A 806 4.10 -4.34 10.84
N VAL A 807 5.03 -4.10 11.76
CA VAL A 807 6.41 -4.60 11.68
C VAL A 807 6.54 -5.87 12.52
N ASN A 808 6.56 -7.02 11.86
CA ASN A 808 6.92 -8.30 12.49
C ASN A 808 8.41 -8.31 12.87
N THR A 809 8.74 -8.29 14.16
CA THR A 809 10.15 -8.29 14.62
C THR A 809 10.73 -9.70 14.82
N LYS A 810 9.94 -10.77 14.66
CA LYS A 810 10.41 -12.16 14.86
C LYS A 810 11.60 -12.53 13.95
N PRO A 811 11.69 -12.13 12.66
CA PRO A 811 12.86 -12.36 11.81
C PRO A 811 14.14 -11.68 12.31
N PHE A 812 14.04 -10.65 13.15
CA PHE A 812 15.18 -9.85 13.60
C PHE A 812 15.75 -10.30 14.95
N TYR A 813 15.11 -11.27 15.63
CA TYR A 813 15.63 -11.84 16.87
C TYR A 813 16.91 -12.65 16.62
N ILE A 814 18.00 -12.24 17.25
CA ILE A 814 19.29 -12.93 17.19
C ILE A 814 19.52 -13.63 18.53
N HIS A 815 19.87 -14.91 18.47
CA HIS A 815 20.05 -15.76 19.66
C HIS A 815 21.19 -15.24 20.57
N GLN A 816 21.10 -15.52 21.87
CA GLN A 816 22.05 -15.09 22.91
C GLN A 816 23.52 -15.37 22.56
N SER A 817 23.81 -16.51 21.94
CA SER A 817 25.14 -16.96 21.51
C SER A 817 25.78 -16.12 20.39
N SER A 818 25.08 -15.11 19.89
CA SER A 818 25.50 -14.21 18.82
C SER A 818 25.14 -12.75 19.15
N SER A 819 25.04 -12.42 20.44
CA SER A 819 24.56 -11.14 20.96
C SER A 819 25.31 -10.73 22.24
N PRO A 820 25.35 -9.43 22.62
CA PRO A 820 26.16 -8.96 23.75
C PRO A 820 25.64 -9.26 25.17
N GLU A 821 24.34 -9.50 25.38
CA GLU A 821 23.78 -9.78 26.73
C GLU A 821 22.74 -10.90 26.76
N ASP A 822 22.64 -11.57 27.92
CA ASP A 822 21.54 -12.49 28.26
C ASP A 822 20.28 -11.68 28.64
N ALA A 823 19.64 -11.11 27.62
CA ALA A 823 18.59 -10.11 27.77
C ALA A 823 17.48 -10.32 26.72
N ILE A 824 16.85 -11.49 26.70
CA ILE A 824 15.80 -11.84 25.71
C ILE A 824 14.68 -10.79 25.61
N TYR A 825 14.31 -10.18 26.73
CA TYR A 825 13.33 -9.09 26.85
C TYR A 825 13.74 -7.81 26.11
N HIS A 826 15.04 -7.62 25.85
CA HIS A 826 15.66 -6.56 25.05
C HIS A 826 16.35 -7.07 23.78
N PHE A 827 15.90 -8.20 23.22
CA PHE A 827 16.51 -8.83 22.04
C PHE A 827 18.04 -9.06 22.21
N ASN A 828 18.43 -9.49 23.41
CA ASN A 828 19.82 -9.80 23.80
C ASN A 828 20.79 -8.59 23.64
N ASN A 829 20.25 -7.37 23.71
CA ASN A 829 20.93 -6.09 23.44
C ASN A 829 21.63 -6.04 22.06
N ASN A 830 21.17 -6.83 21.08
CA ASN A 830 21.82 -6.97 19.79
C ASN A 830 21.56 -5.74 18.89
N ALA A 831 22.62 -5.02 18.52
CA ALA A 831 22.53 -3.81 17.71
C ALA A 831 21.91 -4.08 16.33
N LEU A 832 22.21 -5.20 15.68
CA LEU A 832 21.65 -5.52 14.36
C LEU A 832 20.12 -5.70 14.42
N THR A 833 19.60 -6.25 15.52
CA THR A 833 18.16 -6.35 15.75
C THR A 833 17.52 -4.96 15.81
N PHE A 834 18.09 -4.02 16.58
CA PHE A 834 17.56 -2.65 16.67
C PHE A 834 17.71 -1.86 15.35
N LEU A 835 18.77 -2.09 14.58
CA LEU A 835 18.93 -1.49 13.24
C LEU A 835 17.87 -2.01 12.26
N ASN A 836 17.63 -3.33 12.23
CA ASN A 836 16.61 -3.95 11.39
C ASN A 836 15.20 -3.46 11.77
N ILE A 837 14.85 -3.48 13.06
CA ILE A 837 13.56 -2.96 13.55
C ILE A 837 13.41 -1.49 13.17
N GLY A 838 14.42 -0.65 13.43
CA GLY A 838 14.39 0.77 13.07
C GLY A 838 14.23 1.02 11.57
N LYS A 839 14.90 0.23 10.72
CA LYS A 839 14.74 0.32 9.26
C LYS A 839 13.32 -0.04 8.86
N SER A 840 12.83 -1.21 9.30
CA SER A 840 11.48 -1.68 8.97
C SER A 840 10.38 -0.77 9.50
N MET A 841 10.54 -0.16 10.68
CA MET A 841 9.62 0.88 11.16
C MET A 841 9.62 2.14 10.27
N GLY A 842 10.78 2.51 9.72
CA GLY A 842 10.89 3.64 8.80
C GLY A 842 10.28 3.34 7.43
N ASP A 843 10.61 2.18 6.88
CA ASP A 843 10.05 1.66 5.62
C ASP A 843 8.51 1.55 5.71
N GLU A 844 7.99 0.94 6.77
CA GLU A 844 6.54 0.78 7.02
C GLU A 844 5.85 2.13 7.29
N MET A 845 6.51 3.08 7.95
CA MET A 845 5.97 4.42 8.15
C MET A 845 5.85 5.17 6.81
N ILE A 846 6.83 4.99 5.91
CA ILE A 846 6.80 5.53 4.55
C ILE A 846 5.67 4.88 3.72
N LEU A 847 5.31 3.62 3.97
CA LEU A 847 4.09 3.01 3.43
C LEU A 847 2.82 3.62 4.06
N ALA A 848 2.76 3.77 5.39
CA ALA A 848 1.58 4.27 6.10
C ALA A 848 1.24 5.75 5.78
N ILE A 849 2.26 6.57 5.50
CA ILE A 849 2.14 7.95 5.01
C ILE A 849 1.50 8.02 3.60
N ASN A 850 1.61 6.95 2.82
CA ASN A 850 1.21 6.89 1.42
C ASN A 850 -0.07 6.06 1.19
N ASP A 851 -0.83 5.74 2.24
CA ASP A 851 -1.99 4.82 2.23
C ASP A 851 -1.60 3.47 1.58
N MET A 852 -0.47 2.92 2.02
CA MET A 852 0.19 1.74 1.44
C MET A 852 0.65 0.68 2.44
N ALA A 853 0.52 0.89 3.76
CA ALA A 853 0.94 -0.09 4.78
C ALA A 853 -0.11 -1.21 4.97
N PHE A 854 -0.55 -1.79 3.85
CA PHE A 854 -1.44 -2.92 3.85
C PHE A 854 -0.68 -4.19 4.23
N CYS A 855 -1.25 -5.04 5.08
CA CYS A 855 -0.66 -6.33 5.43
C CYS A 855 -0.85 -7.38 4.33
N TYR A 856 -0.25 -7.11 3.17
CA TYR A 856 -0.14 -8.07 2.08
C TYR A 856 0.82 -9.19 2.45
N GLU A 857 0.27 -10.31 2.89
CA GLU A 857 1.03 -11.55 3.05
C GLU A 857 1.48 -12.07 1.68
N ASP A 858 2.75 -12.44 1.58
CA ASP A 858 3.34 -12.94 0.36
C ASP A 858 3.21 -14.48 0.33
N CYS A 859 2.38 -14.99 -0.58
CA CYS A 859 2.14 -16.41 -0.83
C CYS A 859 3.44 -17.25 -1.04
N SER A 860 4.61 -16.63 -1.24
CA SER A 860 5.87 -17.32 -1.51
C SER A 860 6.68 -17.76 -0.27
N GLU A 861 6.38 -17.23 0.92
CA GLU A 861 6.98 -17.70 2.18
C GLU A 861 6.09 -18.82 2.79
N PRO A 862 6.55 -20.09 2.82
CA PRO A 862 5.75 -21.17 3.38
C PRO A 862 5.58 -21.00 4.89
N VAL A 863 4.33 -20.93 5.36
CA VAL A 863 4.00 -20.94 6.79
C VAL A 863 4.59 -22.20 7.41
N SER A 864 5.31 -22.06 8.54
CA SER A 864 5.96 -23.19 9.20
C SER A 864 4.90 -24.24 9.61
N PRO A 865 5.05 -25.53 9.24
CA PRO A 865 3.97 -26.53 9.22
C PRO A 865 3.62 -27.10 10.60
N GLY A 866 3.51 -26.22 11.60
CA GLY A 866 3.17 -26.51 12.98
C GLY A 866 1.92 -25.79 13.49
N ILE A 867 1.16 -25.14 12.60
CA ILE A 867 -0.17 -24.58 12.91
C ILE A 867 -1.19 -24.99 11.84
N VAL A 868 -2.44 -25.16 12.27
CA VAL A 868 -3.60 -25.53 11.44
C VAL A 868 -4.76 -24.55 11.65
N SER A 869 -5.78 -24.60 10.80
CA SER A 869 -6.99 -23.78 10.93
C SER A 869 -8.29 -24.52 10.59
N ILE A 870 -9.43 -23.96 11.00
CA ILE A 870 -10.77 -24.54 10.79
C ILE A 870 -11.85 -23.45 10.79
N GLY A 871 -12.83 -23.55 9.89
CA GLY A 871 -13.90 -22.57 9.75
C GLY A 871 -14.96 -22.95 8.72
N ASN A 872 -15.85 -22.01 8.45
CA ASN A 872 -16.49 -21.68 7.17
C ASN A 872 -17.62 -20.68 7.46
N ARG A 873 -18.90 -21.04 7.22
CA ARG A 873 -20.02 -20.11 7.24
C ARG A 873 -21.17 -20.56 8.14
N ILE A 874 -21.87 -19.56 8.68
CA ILE A 874 -23.16 -19.73 9.35
C ILE A 874 -24.21 -19.06 8.47
N TRP A 875 -25.20 -19.83 7.99
CA TRP A 875 -26.12 -19.33 6.97
C TRP A 875 -27.61 -19.54 7.32
N ASN A 876 -28.44 -18.67 6.75
CA ASN A 876 -29.89 -18.70 6.87
C ASN A 876 -30.47 -19.59 5.78
N ASP A 877 -30.56 -20.87 6.11
CA ASP A 877 -31.19 -21.93 5.33
C ASP A 877 -32.69 -21.65 5.17
N LEU A 878 -33.10 -21.32 3.94
CA LEU A 878 -34.43 -20.84 3.58
C LEU A 878 -35.41 -21.98 3.26
N ASP A 879 -34.88 -23.10 2.79
CA ASP A 879 -35.61 -24.22 2.17
C ASP A 879 -35.73 -25.44 3.12
N GLN A 880 -34.77 -25.61 4.03
CA GLN A 880 -34.59 -26.67 5.03
C GLN A 880 -34.08 -28.03 4.51
N ASP A 881 -33.36 -28.09 3.38
CA ASP A 881 -32.65 -29.31 2.95
C ASP A 881 -31.29 -29.54 3.64
N GLY A 882 -30.64 -28.48 4.13
CA GLY A 882 -29.37 -28.54 4.87
C GLY A 882 -28.10 -28.41 4.01
N LEU A 883 -28.23 -28.01 2.75
CA LEU A 883 -27.15 -27.55 1.87
C LEU A 883 -27.16 -26.02 1.76
N GLN A 884 -26.04 -25.41 1.37
CA GLN A 884 -25.95 -23.96 1.16
C GLN A 884 -26.18 -23.59 -0.30
N ASP A 885 -27.32 -22.97 -0.63
CA ASP A 885 -27.65 -22.55 -2.00
C ASP A 885 -27.22 -21.08 -2.29
N PRO A 886 -26.89 -20.68 -3.54
CA PRO A 886 -26.31 -19.36 -3.84
C PRO A 886 -27.16 -18.11 -3.56
N ASP A 887 -28.46 -18.24 -3.30
CA ASP A 887 -29.33 -17.14 -2.84
C ASP A 887 -29.61 -17.13 -1.33
N GLU A 888 -28.91 -17.97 -0.56
CA GLU A 888 -29.02 -18.03 0.90
C GLU A 888 -28.01 -17.10 1.61
N PRO A 889 -28.49 -16.17 2.47
CA PRO A 889 -27.63 -15.18 3.12
C PRO A 889 -26.97 -15.73 4.39
N GLY A 890 -25.78 -15.24 4.70
CA GLY A 890 -25.11 -15.48 5.98
C GLY A 890 -25.86 -14.92 7.18
N ILE A 891 -25.50 -15.39 8.38
CA ILE A 891 -26.02 -14.86 9.65
C ILE A 891 -24.87 -14.15 10.39
N PRO A 892 -24.87 -12.81 10.47
CA PRO A 892 -23.79 -12.04 11.06
C PRO A 892 -23.86 -11.96 12.60
N GLY A 893 -22.71 -11.81 13.24
CA GLY A 893 -22.57 -11.63 14.69
C GLY A 893 -22.72 -12.89 15.55
N VAL A 894 -22.90 -14.08 14.96
CA VAL A 894 -23.07 -15.35 15.66
C VAL A 894 -21.79 -15.70 16.41
N SER A 895 -21.89 -15.92 17.72
CA SER A 895 -20.76 -16.30 18.58
C SER A 895 -20.48 -17.80 18.53
N LEU A 896 -19.23 -18.18 18.25
CA LEU A 896 -18.75 -19.57 18.25
C LEU A 896 -17.58 -19.75 19.23
N VAL A 897 -17.37 -21.00 19.68
CA VAL A 897 -16.17 -21.41 20.45
C VAL A 897 -15.62 -22.73 19.91
N ILE A 898 -14.34 -23.00 20.14
CA ILE A 898 -13.68 -24.25 19.73
C ILE A 898 -13.00 -24.95 20.92
N TRP A 899 -13.09 -26.27 20.97
CA TRP A 899 -12.47 -27.12 22.00
C TRP A 899 -11.77 -28.30 21.33
N SER A 900 -10.54 -28.64 21.75
CA SER A 900 -9.88 -29.87 21.29
C SER A 900 -10.41 -31.11 22.02
N ASP A 901 -10.37 -32.26 21.36
CA ASP A 901 -10.36 -33.58 21.99
C ASP A 901 -8.88 -34.03 22.07
N SER A 902 -8.30 -34.04 23.27
CA SER A 902 -6.86 -34.24 23.46
C SER A 902 -6.46 -35.65 23.91
N ASP A 903 -7.42 -36.49 24.34
CA ASP A 903 -7.17 -37.89 24.70
C ASP A 903 -7.78 -38.92 23.74
N GLY A 904 -8.66 -38.49 22.82
CA GLY A 904 -9.18 -39.30 21.73
C GLY A 904 -10.33 -40.22 22.13
N ASP A 905 -11.15 -39.84 23.12
CA ASP A 905 -12.32 -40.63 23.59
C ASP A 905 -13.68 -40.23 22.97
N ASP A 906 -13.64 -39.40 21.92
CA ASP A 906 -14.78 -38.76 21.24
C ASP A 906 -15.53 -37.70 22.10
N ILE A 907 -14.88 -37.10 23.11
CA ILE A 907 -15.47 -36.06 23.97
C ILE A 907 -14.53 -34.85 24.13
N PRO A 908 -14.94 -33.62 23.76
CA PRO A 908 -14.09 -32.43 23.85
C PRO A 908 -13.62 -32.09 25.28
N ASP A 909 -12.33 -31.79 25.38
CA ASP A 909 -11.58 -31.59 26.61
C ASP A 909 -11.69 -30.14 27.11
N TRP A 910 -12.10 -29.96 28.37
CA TRP A 910 -12.23 -28.62 28.98
C TRP A 910 -10.90 -27.89 29.21
N GLN A 911 -9.78 -28.55 28.94
CA GLN A 911 -8.43 -27.98 29.00
C GLN A 911 -7.94 -27.51 27.62
N GLY A 912 -8.68 -27.83 26.54
CA GLY A 912 -8.35 -27.57 25.15
C GLY A 912 -9.14 -26.42 24.50
N PHE A 913 -9.55 -25.41 25.27
CA PHE A 913 -10.33 -24.28 24.76
C PHE A 913 -9.48 -23.38 23.84
N GLY A 914 -9.79 -23.36 22.54
CA GLY A 914 -9.06 -22.59 21.51
C GLY A 914 -9.62 -21.19 21.23
N GLY A 915 -10.56 -20.70 22.04
CA GLY A 915 -11.04 -19.32 22.01
C GLY A 915 -12.49 -19.13 21.56
N VAL A 916 -12.84 -17.86 21.30
CA VAL A 916 -14.14 -17.40 20.81
C VAL A 916 -13.95 -16.77 19.42
N ARG A 917 -14.94 -16.93 18.54
CA ARG A 917 -15.08 -16.21 17.27
C ARG A 917 -16.50 -15.66 17.13
N VAL A 918 -16.68 -14.71 16.23
CA VAL A 918 -17.94 -14.05 15.92
C VAL A 918 -18.04 -13.94 14.40
N THR A 919 -19.19 -14.25 13.79
CA THR A 919 -19.32 -14.17 12.33
C THR A 919 -19.32 -12.73 11.82
N ASP A 920 -18.74 -12.55 10.63
CA ASP A 920 -18.72 -11.27 9.90
C ASP A 920 -20.07 -10.95 9.22
N GLU A 921 -20.13 -9.89 8.38
CA GLU A 921 -21.36 -9.46 7.73
C GLU A 921 -21.94 -10.49 6.72
N ASP A 922 -21.11 -11.35 6.16
CA ASP A 922 -21.48 -12.38 5.17
C ASP A 922 -21.62 -13.79 5.78
N GLY A 923 -21.41 -13.91 7.10
CA GLY A 923 -21.66 -15.11 7.90
C GLY A 923 -20.43 -15.98 8.18
N TYR A 924 -19.22 -15.56 7.79
CA TYR A 924 -18.01 -16.38 7.89
C TYR A 924 -17.35 -16.32 9.27
N TYR A 925 -16.67 -17.41 9.66
CA TYR A 925 -15.85 -17.51 10.87
C TYR A 925 -14.65 -18.44 10.66
N SER A 926 -13.53 -18.20 11.36
CA SER A 926 -12.37 -19.09 11.34
C SER A 926 -11.57 -19.07 12.65
N PHE A 927 -11.14 -20.25 13.09
CA PHE A 927 -10.19 -20.47 14.19
C PHE A 927 -8.82 -20.83 13.61
N THR A 928 -7.85 -19.93 13.75
CA THR A 928 -6.50 -20.03 13.19
C THR A 928 -5.44 -20.17 14.29
N GLY A 929 -4.28 -20.74 13.96
CA GLY A 929 -3.16 -20.90 14.90
C GLY A 929 -3.30 -22.10 15.85
N LEU A 930 -4.15 -23.07 15.49
CA LEU A 930 -4.38 -24.30 16.24
C LEU A 930 -3.19 -25.25 16.09
N GLN A 931 -3.10 -26.31 16.92
CA GLN A 931 -2.15 -27.41 16.72
C GLN A 931 -2.81 -28.58 15.98
N PRO A 932 -2.09 -29.36 15.14
CA PRO A 932 -2.62 -30.60 14.58
C PRO A 932 -3.24 -31.51 15.65
N GLY A 933 -4.50 -31.93 15.47
CA GLY A 933 -5.29 -32.63 16.47
C GLY A 933 -6.80 -32.60 16.22
N ASN A 934 -7.56 -33.22 17.12
CA ASN A 934 -9.02 -33.29 17.05
C ASN A 934 -9.67 -32.04 17.66
N TYR A 935 -10.69 -31.47 17.00
CA TYR A 935 -11.45 -30.31 17.47
C TYR A 935 -12.96 -30.47 17.25
N VAL A 936 -13.74 -29.75 18.06
CA VAL A 936 -15.17 -29.51 17.85
C VAL A 936 -15.44 -28.01 17.91
N VAL A 937 -16.17 -27.50 16.91
CA VAL A 937 -16.69 -26.14 16.87
C VAL A 937 -18.11 -26.14 17.46
N PHE A 938 -18.42 -25.11 18.24
CA PHE A 938 -19.71 -24.92 18.88
C PHE A 938 -20.27 -23.54 18.52
N VAL A 939 -21.48 -23.48 17.95
CA VAL A 939 -22.29 -22.25 18.02
C VAL A 939 -22.77 -22.12 19.46
N TRP A 940 -22.33 -21.06 20.14
CA TRP A 940 -22.40 -20.97 21.59
C TRP A 940 -23.84 -20.66 22.07
N SER A 941 -24.28 -21.28 23.17
CA SER A 941 -25.59 -20.99 23.78
C SER A 941 -25.71 -19.60 24.42
N VAL A 942 -24.61 -18.86 24.54
CA VAL A 942 -24.52 -17.53 25.15
C VAL A 942 -24.49 -16.46 24.06
N ASN A 943 -25.25 -15.37 24.24
CA ASN A 943 -25.34 -14.20 23.35
C ASN A 943 -25.84 -14.44 21.91
N ASN A 944 -26.33 -15.64 21.58
CA ASN A 944 -26.91 -15.96 20.26
C ASN A 944 -28.44 -16.02 20.20
N TRP A 945 -29.14 -16.32 21.31
CA TRP A 945 -30.53 -16.80 21.28
C TRP A 945 -31.57 -15.86 21.94
N GLY A 946 -31.14 -14.80 22.60
CA GLY A 946 -31.98 -13.83 23.30
C GLY A 946 -32.63 -12.76 22.39
N PRO A 947 -33.49 -11.88 22.96
CA PRO A 947 -34.23 -10.90 22.18
C PRO A 947 -33.31 -9.80 21.59
N GLY A 948 -33.03 -9.91 20.29
CA GLY A 948 -32.11 -9.02 19.57
C GLY A 948 -30.70 -9.60 19.38
N GLU A 949 -30.48 -10.86 19.71
CA GLU A 949 -29.26 -11.63 19.43
C GLU A 949 -29.35 -12.31 18.03
N PRO A 950 -28.22 -12.68 17.38
CA PRO A 950 -28.18 -13.12 15.98
C PRO A 950 -29.16 -14.23 15.58
N LEU A 951 -29.24 -15.30 16.37
CA LEU A 951 -30.11 -16.46 16.13
C LEU A 951 -31.47 -16.32 16.82
N ALA A 952 -31.92 -15.09 17.12
CA ALA A 952 -33.23 -14.85 17.70
C ALA A 952 -34.35 -15.46 16.83
N ASN A 953 -35.05 -16.44 17.42
CA ASN A 953 -36.11 -17.27 16.83
C ASN A 953 -35.66 -18.35 15.81
N PHE A 954 -34.38 -18.39 15.40
CA PHE A 954 -33.86 -19.41 14.47
C PHE A 954 -33.83 -20.83 15.05
N LYS A 955 -33.51 -21.81 14.20
CA LYS A 955 -33.29 -23.23 14.57
C LYS A 955 -32.27 -23.87 13.64
N SER A 956 -31.39 -24.75 14.13
CA SER A 956 -30.56 -25.61 13.26
C SER A 956 -31.44 -26.42 12.31
N THR A 957 -31.01 -26.58 11.06
CA THR A 957 -31.70 -27.41 10.07
C THR A 957 -31.60 -28.90 10.40
N ASN A 958 -32.66 -29.63 10.05
CA ASN A 958 -32.70 -31.09 10.12
C ASN A 958 -32.12 -31.70 8.84
N GLY A 959 -30.80 -31.83 8.77
CA GLY A 959 -30.11 -32.49 7.66
C GLY A 959 -28.67 -32.86 7.98
N PHE A 960 -28.22 -32.61 9.21
CA PHE A 960 -26.81 -32.45 9.52
C PHE A 960 -25.94 -33.67 9.16
N GLN A 961 -24.76 -33.39 8.62
CA GLN A 961 -23.69 -34.36 8.44
C GLN A 961 -23.15 -34.79 9.80
N ALA A 962 -23.08 -36.10 10.03
CA ALA A 962 -22.64 -36.66 11.30
C ALA A 962 -21.11 -36.87 11.38
N ASP A 963 -20.43 -36.81 10.24
CA ASP A 963 -18.99 -36.93 10.07
C ASP A 963 -18.45 -35.63 9.47
N ALA A 964 -18.11 -34.66 10.33
CA ALA A 964 -17.67 -33.33 9.91
C ALA A 964 -16.20 -33.29 9.41
N ASN A 965 -15.56 -34.46 9.31
CA ASN A 965 -14.25 -34.65 8.67
C ASN A 965 -14.44 -35.32 7.30
N ASN A 966 -15.55 -35.05 6.63
CA ASN A 966 -15.86 -35.57 5.30
C ASN A 966 -15.25 -34.73 4.17
N ASP A 967 -14.73 -33.54 4.49
CA ASP A 967 -14.09 -32.60 3.58
C ASP A 967 -15.03 -32.19 2.42
N VAL A 968 -16.28 -31.82 2.78
CA VAL A 968 -17.33 -31.38 1.85
C VAL A 968 -17.91 -30.03 2.28
N ASP A 969 -17.47 -28.98 1.58
CA ASP A 969 -18.04 -27.62 1.63
C ASP A 969 -19.54 -27.62 1.30
N PHE A 970 -20.26 -26.62 1.80
CA PHE A 970 -21.70 -26.39 1.65
C PHE A 970 -22.63 -27.43 2.30
N ASP A 971 -22.16 -28.30 3.21
CA ASP A 971 -22.99 -29.22 4.00
C ASP A 971 -23.13 -28.79 5.48
N ASN A 972 -24.34 -28.87 6.04
CA ASN A 972 -24.58 -28.48 7.44
C ASN A 972 -23.97 -29.51 8.40
N ASN A 973 -22.90 -29.20 9.11
CA ASN A 973 -22.37 -30.11 10.13
C ASN A 973 -22.99 -29.87 11.53
N GLY A 974 -23.82 -28.84 11.69
CA GLY A 974 -24.37 -28.38 12.96
C GLY A 974 -25.47 -29.25 13.56
N SER A 975 -25.17 -29.93 14.68
CA SER A 975 -26.12 -30.76 15.44
C SER A 975 -26.45 -30.17 16.82
N GLY A 976 -27.73 -29.93 17.11
CA GLY A 976 -28.16 -29.41 18.41
C GLY A 976 -29.66 -29.10 18.52
N ASN A 977 -30.06 -28.48 19.62
CA ASN A 977 -31.41 -27.90 19.77
C ASN A 977 -31.31 -26.37 19.90
N PRO A 978 -32.33 -25.60 19.48
CA PRO A 978 -32.38 -24.18 19.78
C PRO A 978 -32.25 -23.93 21.28
N PHE A 979 -31.54 -22.86 21.66
CA PHE A 979 -31.18 -22.54 23.06
C PHE A 979 -30.22 -23.55 23.74
N THR A 980 -29.61 -24.48 23.01
CA THR A 980 -28.38 -25.18 23.45
C THR A 980 -27.18 -24.70 22.64
N ASP A 981 -25.99 -25.18 23.01
CA ASP A 981 -24.86 -25.16 22.10
C ASP A 981 -25.18 -26.09 20.92
N ILE A 982 -24.81 -25.71 19.70
CA ILE A 982 -24.89 -26.55 18.49
C ILE A 982 -23.47 -26.96 18.14
N MET A 983 -23.23 -28.23 17.87
CA MET A 983 -21.87 -28.79 17.73
C MET A 983 -21.64 -29.27 16.30
N SER A 984 -20.46 -29.02 15.75
CA SER A 984 -19.94 -29.79 14.62
C SER A 984 -19.70 -31.25 15.06
N GLY A 985 -19.41 -32.13 14.10
CA GLY A 985 -18.66 -33.36 14.40
C GLY A 985 -17.24 -33.05 14.90
N ILE A 986 -16.48 -34.11 15.23
CA ILE A 986 -15.04 -33.99 15.47
C ILE A 986 -14.33 -33.84 14.12
N VAL A 987 -13.44 -32.86 14.02
CA VAL A 987 -12.58 -32.58 12.86
C VAL A 987 -11.12 -32.74 13.27
N THR A 988 -10.34 -33.49 12.49
CA THR A 988 -8.99 -33.99 12.81
C THR A 988 -7.94 -33.28 11.97
N LEU A 989 -7.63 -32.05 12.34
CA LEU A 989 -6.75 -31.15 11.59
C LEU A 989 -5.29 -31.63 11.56
N ARG A 990 -4.62 -31.50 10.42
CA ARG A 990 -3.24 -31.90 10.16
C ARG A 990 -2.51 -30.87 9.30
N SER A 991 -1.19 -30.78 9.45
CA SER A 991 -0.36 -30.06 8.48
C SER A 991 -0.25 -30.86 7.17
N ASP A 992 -0.34 -30.18 6.03
CA ASP A 992 -0.13 -30.73 4.67
C ASP A 992 -1.06 -31.90 4.24
N GLU A 993 -2.21 -32.13 4.89
CA GLU A 993 -3.17 -33.22 4.55
C GLU A 993 -4.65 -32.79 4.38
N GLU A 994 -5.00 -31.52 4.61
CA GLU A 994 -6.38 -30.98 4.51
C GLU A 994 -6.78 -30.62 3.06
N PRO A 995 -8.09 -30.38 2.73
CA PRO A 995 -8.51 -29.96 1.40
C PRO A 995 -7.92 -28.62 0.93
N LEU A 996 -7.85 -28.44 -0.40
CA LEU A 996 -7.29 -27.24 -1.08
C LEU A 996 -8.32 -26.53 -1.97
N ASN A 997 -9.62 -26.83 -1.79
CA ASN A 997 -10.73 -26.30 -2.59
C ASN A 997 -12.04 -26.46 -1.80
N ASP A 998 -12.08 -25.86 -0.63
CA ASP A 998 -13.08 -26.04 0.43
C ASP A 998 -13.93 -24.79 0.74
N GLY A 999 -13.87 -23.74 -0.09
CA GLY A 999 -14.69 -22.53 0.04
C GLY A 999 -13.89 -21.23 0.22
N ASP A 1000 -12.57 -21.36 0.35
CA ASP A 1000 -11.59 -20.29 0.59
C ASP A 1000 -11.82 -18.94 -0.15
N PRO A 1001 -11.81 -17.81 0.58
CA PRO A 1001 -11.67 -16.49 -0.03
C PRO A 1001 -10.27 -16.32 -0.64
N VAL A 1002 -10.20 -15.93 -1.92
CA VAL A 1002 -8.95 -15.83 -2.70
C VAL A 1002 -7.94 -14.83 -2.10
N ASN A 1003 -7.10 -15.30 -1.17
CA ASN A 1003 -5.96 -14.60 -0.59
C ASN A 1003 -4.93 -15.60 -0.03
N CYS A 1004 -3.73 -15.12 0.33
CA CYS A 1004 -2.54 -15.96 0.58
C CYS A 1004 -2.56 -16.87 1.82
N TYR A 1005 -3.59 -16.82 2.66
CA TYR A 1005 -3.69 -17.70 3.84
C TYR A 1005 -4.53 -18.97 3.64
N PHE A 1006 -5.16 -19.11 2.48
CA PHE A 1006 -6.33 -19.98 2.31
C PHE A 1006 -6.19 -20.89 1.09
N ASP A 1007 -6.36 -20.38 -0.15
CA ASP A 1007 -6.38 -21.10 -1.46
C ASP A 1007 -5.10 -21.93 -1.81
N TYR A 1008 -4.15 -22.06 -0.87
CA TYR A 1008 -2.97 -22.92 -0.92
C TYR A 1008 -2.57 -23.60 0.43
N ASP A 1009 -3.27 -23.39 1.54
CA ASP A 1009 -2.91 -24.00 2.85
C ASP A 1009 -3.57 -25.37 3.06
N ALA A 1010 -2.85 -26.44 2.73
CA ALA A 1010 -3.22 -27.81 3.06
C ALA A 1010 -3.18 -28.15 4.57
N SER A 1011 -3.19 -27.12 5.43
CA SER A 1011 -3.28 -27.19 6.90
C SER A 1011 -4.55 -26.50 7.45
N GLY A 1012 -5.40 -25.93 6.59
CA GLY A 1012 -6.71 -25.40 6.93
C GLY A 1012 -7.83 -26.33 6.47
N ASN A 1013 -8.90 -26.44 7.26
CA ASN A 1013 -10.11 -27.16 6.86
C ASN A 1013 -11.33 -26.25 7.02
N ASN A 1014 -11.72 -25.60 5.92
CA ASN A 1014 -12.84 -24.68 5.83
C ASN A 1014 -14.12 -25.37 5.31
N THR A 1015 -14.35 -26.66 5.57
CA THR A 1015 -15.65 -27.32 5.27
C THR A 1015 -16.58 -27.44 6.49
N VAL A 1016 -16.56 -26.47 7.42
CA VAL A 1016 -17.25 -26.59 8.72
C VAL A 1016 -18.36 -25.54 8.87
N ASP A 1017 -19.54 -25.83 8.33
CA ASP A 1017 -20.69 -24.93 8.25
C ASP A 1017 -21.85 -25.30 9.20
N PHE A 1018 -22.69 -24.31 9.50
CA PHE A 1018 -23.91 -24.49 10.31
C PHE A 1018 -25.12 -23.80 9.67
N GLY A 1019 -26.10 -24.60 9.21
CA GLY A 1019 -27.35 -24.14 8.61
C GLY A 1019 -28.45 -23.90 9.63
N PHE A 1020 -29.08 -22.71 9.58
CA PHE A 1020 -30.18 -22.33 10.47
C PHE A 1020 -31.36 -21.73 9.72
N TYR A 1021 -32.58 -22.22 9.98
CA TYR A 1021 -33.82 -21.67 9.41
C TYR A 1021 -34.64 -20.88 10.42
N ASN A 1022 -35.44 -19.91 9.93
CA ASN A 1022 -36.37 -19.15 10.77
C ASN A 1022 -37.82 -19.71 10.67
N PRO A 1023 -38.37 -20.36 11.71
CA PRO A 1023 -39.67 -21.03 11.69
C PRO A 1023 -40.88 -20.09 11.77
N ASP A 1024 -40.68 -18.80 12.07
CA ASP A 1024 -41.74 -17.80 11.98
C ASP A 1024 -41.94 -17.32 10.53
N VAL A 1025 -41.04 -17.72 9.62
CA VAL A 1025 -41.25 -17.78 8.17
C VAL A 1025 -41.77 -19.19 7.81
N SER A 1026 -42.88 -19.28 7.07
CA SER A 1026 -43.80 -20.41 7.26
C SER A 1026 -43.61 -21.64 6.36
N ALA A 1027 -43.21 -22.78 6.95
CA ALA A 1027 -43.34 -24.15 6.42
C ALA A 1027 -43.81 -25.16 7.51
N VAL A 1028 -44.20 -26.39 7.13
CA VAL A 1028 -45.10 -27.30 7.91
C VAL A 1028 -44.88 -28.77 7.50
N SER A 1029 -44.84 -29.85 8.31
CA SER A 1029 -44.78 -30.16 9.77
C SER A 1029 -44.70 -31.72 9.92
N GLY A 1030 -44.45 -32.42 11.03
CA GLY A 1030 -44.28 -32.11 12.47
C GLY A 1030 -44.83 -33.27 13.36
N GLU A 1031 -44.55 -33.27 14.68
CA GLU A 1031 -45.02 -34.26 15.72
C GLU A 1031 -44.42 -35.70 15.61
N ILE A 1032 -44.06 -36.49 16.66
CA ILE A 1032 -44.14 -36.45 18.16
C ILE A 1032 -42.81 -36.99 18.76
N ILE A 1033 -42.37 -36.47 19.92
CA ILE A 1033 -41.24 -36.99 20.73
C ILE A 1033 -41.72 -37.98 21.82
N ASN A 1034 -40.90 -38.98 22.17
CA ASN A 1034 -41.16 -39.94 23.26
C ASN A 1034 -40.23 -39.68 24.47
N ASP A 1035 -40.80 -39.53 25.67
CA ASP A 1035 -40.18 -38.81 26.79
C ASP A 1035 -39.65 -39.70 27.94
N ASP A 1036 -38.46 -39.39 28.45
CA ASP A 1036 -37.79 -40.08 29.56
C ASP A 1036 -36.90 -39.08 30.34
N TRP A 1037 -37.36 -38.58 31.50
CA TRP A 1037 -36.77 -37.39 32.15
C TRP A 1037 -36.28 -37.55 33.61
N ILE A 1038 -35.31 -36.68 33.94
CA ILE A 1038 -34.83 -36.34 35.30
C ILE A 1038 -34.75 -34.80 35.39
N GLN A 1039 -35.18 -34.23 36.52
CA GLN A 1039 -35.18 -32.78 36.79
C GLN A 1039 -34.70 -32.51 38.23
N ILE A 1040 -34.05 -31.36 38.44
CA ILE A 1040 -33.64 -30.89 39.76
C ILE A 1040 -34.41 -29.61 40.10
N PHE A 1041 -35.06 -29.63 41.27
CA PHE A 1041 -35.87 -28.55 41.82
C PHE A 1041 -35.14 -27.94 43.03
N PRO A 1042 -34.49 -26.76 42.88
CA PRO A 1042 -33.90 -26.07 44.01
C PRO A 1042 -34.99 -25.46 44.91
N ILE A 1043 -34.74 -25.46 46.22
CA ILE A 1043 -35.57 -24.76 47.23
C ILE A 1043 -34.63 -23.80 47.98
N PRO A 1044 -34.22 -22.66 47.36
CA PRO A 1044 -33.07 -21.88 47.84
C PRO A 1044 -33.23 -21.36 49.26
N VAL A 1045 -34.45 -20.97 49.63
CA VAL A 1045 -34.81 -20.43 50.96
C VAL A 1045 -34.56 -21.42 52.12
N GLN A 1046 -34.35 -22.71 51.82
CA GLN A 1046 -34.02 -23.74 52.81
C GLN A 1046 -32.60 -24.31 52.63
N ASN A 1047 -31.82 -23.83 51.66
CA ASN A 1047 -30.52 -24.38 51.27
C ASN A 1047 -30.56 -25.89 50.94
N ILE A 1048 -31.69 -26.36 50.39
CA ILE A 1048 -31.86 -27.72 49.89
C ILE A 1048 -32.28 -27.72 48.42
N PHE A 1049 -32.07 -28.84 47.75
CA PHE A 1049 -32.67 -29.11 46.45
C PHE A 1049 -33.14 -30.57 46.37
N THR A 1050 -34.16 -30.82 45.54
CA THR A 1050 -34.72 -32.15 45.33
C THR A 1050 -34.56 -32.59 43.88
N ILE A 1051 -34.00 -33.77 43.67
CA ILE A 1051 -33.87 -34.41 42.36
C ILE A 1051 -35.04 -35.39 42.22
N GLN A 1052 -35.75 -35.34 41.09
CA GLN A 1052 -36.85 -36.26 40.80
C GLN A 1052 -36.79 -36.70 39.33
N GLY A 1053 -37.15 -37.96 39.05
CA GLY A 1053 -37.21 -38.48 37.69
C GLY A 1053 -38.18 -39.64 37.51
N LYS A 1054 -38.38 -40.02 36.25
CA LYS A 1054 -39.26 -41.13 35.82
C LYS A 1054 -38.62 -42.51 36.11
N LYS A 1055 -37.31 -42.55 36.34
CA LYS A 1055 -36.47 -43.71 36.68
C LYS A 1055 -35.57 -43.38 37.89
N GLY A 1056 -34.96 -44.40 38.49
CA GLY A 1056 -34.08 -44.26 39.66
C GLY A 1056 -32.69 -43.74 39.31
N VAL A 1057 -32.21 -42.72 40.04
CA VAL A 1057 -30.85 -42.20 39.88
C VAL A 1057 -29.84 -43.20 40.47
N PHE A 1058 -28.71 -43.43 39.79
CA PHE A 1058 -27.65 -44.33 40.28
C PHE A 1058 -26.56 -43.60 41.06
N ARG A 1059 -26.24 -42.36 40.67
CA ARG A 1059 -25.26 -41.52 41.37
C ARG A 1059 -25.57 -40.04 41.21
N ILE A 1060 -25.25 -39.28 42.26
CA ILE A 1060 -25.32 -37.83 42.31
C ILE A 1060 -23.96 -37.30 42.78
N GLU A 1061 -23.39 -36.36 42.05
CA GLU A 1061 -22.12 -35.70 42.38
C GLU A 1061 -22.30 -34.18 42.35
N LEU A 1062 -21.69 -33.47 43.30
CA LEU A 1062 -21.73 -32.02 43.43
C LEU A 1062 -20.31 -31.45 43.27
N TYR A 1063 -20.20 -30.36 42.51
CA TYR A 1063 -18.95 -29.66 42.21
C TYR A 1063 -19.08 -28.16 42.49
N ASP A 1064 -17.97 -27.49 42.82
CA ASP A 1064 -17.90 -26.02 42.85
C ASP A 1064 -17.67 -25.40 41.46
N SER A 1065 -17.56 -24.07 41.40
CA SER A 1065 -17.27 -23.30 40.19
C SER A 1065 -15.88 -23.53 39.58
N PHE A 1066 -15.01 -24.29 40.25
CA PHE A 1066 -13.66 -24.63 39.79
C PHE A 1066 -13.52 -26.14 39.53
N GLY A 1067 -14.64 -26.83 39.30
CA GLY A 1067 -14.68 -28.26 38.96
C GLY A 1067 -14.33 -29.21 40.11
N ARG A 1068 -14.18 -28.73 41.35
CA ARG A 1068 -13.75 -29.59 42.47
C ARG A 1068 -14.95 -30.34 43.06
N MET A 1069 -14.86 -31.66 43.12
CA MET A 1069 -15.94 -32.51 43.67
C MET A 1069 -16.07 -32.32 45.19
N LEU A 1070 -17.20 -31.74 45.61
CA LEU A 1070 -17.52 -31.44 47.01
C LEU A 1070 -18.22 -32.60 47.72
N ARG A 1071 -19.06 -33.36 46.99
CA ARG A 1071 -19.89 -34.42 47.56
C ARG A 1071 -20.28 -35.44 46.50
N LYS A 1072 -20.33 -36.71 46.90
CA LYS A 1072 -20.76 -37.85 46.09
C LYS A 1072 -21.77 -38.68 46.88
N ILE A 1073 -22.85 -39.10 46.21
CA ILE A 1073 -23.93 -39.90 46.78
C ILE A 1073 -24.28 -41.00 45.77
N ASP A 1074 -24.01 -42.26 46.12
CA ASP A 1074 -24.56 -43.39 45.37
C ASP A 1074 -26.05 -43.57 45.72
N ALA A 1075 -26.87 -43.73 44.70
CA ALA A 1075 -28.33 -43.65 44.74
C ALA A 1075 -28.96 -44.89 44.06
N ASN A 1076 -30.23 -45.18 44.37
CA ASN A 1076 -31.04 -46.15 43.59
C ASN A 1076 -32.54 -45.76 43.54
N GLU A 1077 -32.93 -44.56 43.99
CA GLU A 1077 -34.33 -44.12 44.07
C GLU A 1077 -34.63 -43.03 43.04
N SER A 1078 -35.90 -42.84 42.70
CA SER A 1078 -36.36 -41.83 41.72
C SER A 1078 -36.60 -40.44 42.31
N PHE A 1079 -36.32 -40.28 43.61
CA PHE A 1079 -36.41 -39.01 44.34
C PHE A 1079 -35.30 -38.92 45.39
N HIS A 1080 -34.59 -37.78 45.45
CA HIS A 1080 -33.56 -37.52 46.46
C HIS A 1080 -33.59 -36.06 46.91
N THR A 1081 -33.33 -35.79 48.19
CA THR A 1081 -33.16 -34.43 48.75
C THR A 1081 -31.73 -34.24 49.21
N ILE A 1082 -31.10 -33.13 48.82
CA ILE A 1082 -29.73 -32.78 49.20
C ILE A 1082 -29.72 -31.43 49.90
N ASP A 1083 -29.10 -31.40 51.08
CA ASP A 1083 -28.82 -30.21 51.88
C ASP A 1083 -27.40 -29.70 51.60
N ILE A 1084 -27.31 -28.41 51.26
CA ILE A 1084 -26.08 -27.63 51.00
C ILE A 1084 -25.93 -26.43 51.93
N SER A 1085 -26.65 -26.40 53.06
CA SER A 1085 -26.58 -25.33 54.08
C SER A 1085 -25.17 -25.06 54.58
N SER A 1086 -24.30 -26.08 54.66
CA SER A 1086 -22.91 -25.97 55.10
C SER A 1086 -21.90 -25.52 54.04
N PHE A 1087 -22.28 -25.41 52.76
CA PHE A 1087 -21.40 -24.93 51.69
C PHE A 1087 -21.33 -23.39 51.69
N PRO A 1088 -20.28 -22.73 51.14
CA PRO A 1088 -20.28 -21.27 50.99
C PRO A 1088 -21.40 -20.76 50.05
N THR A 1089 -21.58 -19.44 49.99
CA THR A 1089 -22.38 -18.79 48.93
C THR A 1089 -21.63 -18.92 47.60
N GLY A 1090 -22.30 -19.31 46.51
CA GLY A 1090 -21.64 -19.51 45.23
C GLY A 1090 -22.39 -20.36 44.22
N LEU A 1091 -21.68 -20.66 43.12
CA LEU A 1091 -22.14 -21.49 42.01
C LEU A 1091 -21.74 -22.96 42.24
N TYR A 1092 -22.72 -23.85 42.15
CA TYR A 1092 -22.56 -25.29 42.25
C TYR A 1092 -23.15 -26.01 41.04
N PHE A 1093 -22.51 -27.11 40.64
CA PHE A 1093 -22.99 -27.98 39.57
C PHE A 1093 -23.38 -29.34 40.15
N VAL A 1094 -24.53 -29.86 39.74
CA VAL A 1094 -25.01 -31.19 40.14
C VAL A 1094 -25.03 -32.10 38.93
N LYS A 1095 -24.26 -33.20 38.99
CA LYS A 1095 -24.20 -34.25 37.99
C LYS A 1095 -25.05 -35.43 38.47
N THR A 1096 -26.09 -35.80 37.72
CA THR A 1096 -26.89 -37.02 37.96
C THR A 1096 -26.62 -38.05 36.90
N ILE A 1097 -26.39 -39.30 37.32
CA ILE A 1097 -26.01 -40.42 36.45
C ILE A 1097 -27.03 -41.55 36.60
N HIS A 1098 -27.54 -42.08 35.47
CA HIS A 1098 -28.46 -43.22 35.44
C HIS A 1098 -27.72 -44.58 35.30
N LYS A 1099 -28.37 -45.69 35.67
CA LYS A 1099 -27.75 -47.03 35.79
C LYS A 1099 -27.56 -47.77 34.47
N THR A 1100 -28.17 -47.28 33.39
CA THR A 1100 -28.03 -47.79 32.01
C THR A 1100 -27.94 -46.62 31.04
N ASN A 1101 -27.18 -46.80 29.96
CA ASN A 1101 -26.88 -45.81 28.89
C ASN A 1101 -26.10 -44.55 29.33
N ASN A 1102 -25.42 -44.57 30.48
CA ASN A 1102 -24.57 -43.46 30.96
C ASN A 1102 -25.21 -42.06 30.95
N PHE A 1103 -26.55 -41.96 30.92
CA PHE A 1103 -27.23 -40.67 30.79
C PHE A 1103 -26.84 -39.74 31.94
N ILE A 1104 -26.07 -38.71 31.59
CA ILE A 1104 -25.54 -37.67 32.47
C ILE A 1104 -26.39 -36.44 32.25
N LYS A 1105 -26.95 -35.90 33.34
CA LYS A 1105 -27.50 -34.54 33.36
C LYS A 1105 -26.72 -33.70 34.34
N MET A 1106 -26.12 -32.64 33.83
CA MET A 1106 -25.52 -31.56 34.60
C MET A 1106 -26.57 -30.46 34.79
N GLN A 1107 -26.72 -29.90 35.99
CA GLN A 1107 -27.60 -28.76 36.22
C GLN A 1107 -26.98 -27.77 37.22
N LYS A 1108 -27.00 -26.49 36.86
CA LYS A 1108 -26.54 -25.34 37.65
C LYS A 1108 -27.47 -25.08 38.83
N ILE A 1109 -26.89 -24.93 40.02
CA ILE A 1109 -27.57 -24.46 41.23
C ILE A 1109 -26.77 -23.31 41.82
N ILE A 1110 -27.41 -22.16 42.00
CA ILE A 1110 -26.81 -21.00 42.66
C ILE A 1110 -27.27 -20.99 44.11
N LYS A 1111 -26.34 -21.00 45.06
CA LYS A 1111 -26.62 -20.74 46.47
C LYS A 1111 -26.36 -19.27 46.75
N ASN A 1112 -27.46 -18.51 46.87
CA ASN A 1112 -27.46 -17.12 47.31
C ASN A 1112 -27.26 -17.02 48.84
N GLN A 1113 -27.17 -15.79 49.37
CA GLN A 1113 -27.21 -15.54 50.82
C GLN A 1113 -28.63 -15.69 51.40
#